data_AF-A0A927P2X4-F1
#
_entry.id   AF-A0A927P2X4-F1
#
_cell.length_a   1.000
_cell.length_b   1.000
_cell.length_c   1.000
_cell.angle_alpha   90.00
_cell.angle_beta   90.00
_cell.angle_gamma   90.00
#
_symmetry.space_group_name_H-M   'P 1'
#
loop_
_entity.id
_entity.type
_entity.pdbx_description
1 polymer ?
#
loop_
_entity_poly.entity_id
_entity_poly.type
_entity_poly.pdbx_seq_one_letter_code
_entity_poly.pdbx_strand_id
1 'polypeptide(L)'
;MSKTLKTVVAFVLCLAMCASLFTASAEQYVPKQAEYNTTTSVMPSNWNEFTYADNNDTQIMSYIGSAFFEYDYKFEDDKKFNDDGSINKDGIVEGAYTTNYSAATKLEDVTATVDAKWGYTDKQKEEGGYAWKITLRDDLKWDDGTAITAEDFVYSMKELLDPAFMNFRANTYYDTLKIKNSKSYFFKNQEGTYETLGALGYASVQAALDAGETVYCNIWNMWGTKGYTDANGNECPEYVTVTDETVYSSADGSDSASGAFLLKNYGAYLEPGAGYDATIYVENTNRDIDFEDVGIYAIADENAVVVCLDVAYDFLKEDGSLSVWAPYYFSSLPLVKKDLYESCKIAPAAGATLWTSNYNSSLATTASWGPYKLAEFEAGSHYKLVKNENWYGWNLEQYKNQYNITAINCRKVEEFSTKWMGFLNGTYDDASLQTENVAEYLDSKYVYFTSTSTGTFGMQLFSDLSVLKESENNNGILAIQEFRHAFNLALNRSDIVEKIWPGSAVPCFGLLNVAYYYDIENSPDLEDGGQYRNTTTAKEGILRAYGYTQDEDGLWTSGDLTGLDTEEAYETLTGYNPVVAKEKMKDAIAILLADPEYYGYDATKNITLVYGSSSDTDKQRFRASYLQDVLDDLTAGTELEDKIDVVFDASAGAQWAEAFRSGDTQIGFGYGFSGNAFNPFDIIGAFVNPDDDLNYHMYWDTSAIPMTMTMPEGDYDGAGEEITMSVQNWFYCLNNLAESENQPVVYNWGAGDAPVEVRLMILSALEELTIKESRSVMLIADGGGSFLGAKFAYFSEDEHTFMGFGGMRYMEVVYTDAEWADFVAANNNDLSAEYKKAE
;
A
#
# COMPACT_ATOMS: atom_id res chain seq x y z
N MET A 1 -23.16 86.22 -8.46
CA MET A 1 -23.22 85.61 -9.81
C MET A 1 -22.26 84.43 -9.84
N SER A 2 -22.60 83.21 -10.24
CA SER A 2 -23.85 82.45 -10.16
C SER A 2 -23.36 81.01 -9.95
N LYS A 3 -24.13 80.20 -9.20
CA LYS A 3 -23.81 78.84 -8.76
C LYS A 3 -23.79 77.79 -9.90
N THR A 4 -23.55 78.21 -11.15
CA THR A 4 -23.65 77.35 -12.33
C THR A 4 -22.44 77.44 -13.27
N LEU A 5 -21.31 78.03 -12.83
CA LEU A 5 -20.04 78.03 -13.61
C LEU A 5 -18.83 77.45 -12.85
N LYS A 6 -19.00 77.00 -11.59
CA LYS A 6 -17.93 76.33 -10.82
C LYS A 6 -17.97 74.80 -10.91
N THR A 7 -19.02 74.22 -11.49
CA THR A 7 -19.20 72.76 -11.57
C THR A 7 -18.56 72.15 -12.83
N VAL A 8 -18.24 72.94 -13.86
CA VAL A 8 -17.69 72.41 -15.13
C VAL A 8 -16.15 72.44 -15.21
N VAL A 9 -15.48 73.24 -14.37
CA VAL A 9 -13.99 73.28 -14.35
C VAL A 9 -13.39 72.36 -13.28
N ALA A 10 -14.17 71.90 -12.30
CA ALA A 10 -13.73 70.89 -11.33
C ALA A 10 -13.82 69.44 -11.88
N PHE A 11 -14.62 69.20 -12.93
CA PHE A 11 -14.79 67.85 -13.50
C PHE A 11 -13.70 67.49 -14.54
N VAL A 12 -13.01 68.48 -15.13
CA VAL A 12 -11.94 68.23 -16.12
C VAL A 12 -10.54 68.18 -15.47
N LEU A 13 -10.37 68.68 -14.24
CA LEU A 13 -9.10 68.62 -13.51
C LEU A 13 -8.97 67.41 -12.57
N CYS A 14 -10.07 66.72 -12.21
CA CYS A 14 -10.00 65.40 -11.56
C CYS A 14 -9.79 64.23 -12.56
N LEU A 15 -10.05 64.44 -13.86
CA LEU A 15 -9.84 63.41 -14.88
C LEU A 15 -8.41 63.39 -15.45
N ALA A 16 -7.56 64.36 -15.10
CA ALA A 16 -6.15 64.44 -15.53
C ALA A 16 -5.13 64.22 -14.40
N MET A 17 -5.57 63.94 -13.17
CA MET A 17 -4.72 63.57 -12.03
C MET A 17 -5.01 62.16 -11.48
N CYS A 18 -5.71 61.32 -12.24
CA CYS A 18 -5.86 59.87 -11.97
C CYS A 18 -5.15 58.98 -13.02
N ALA A 19 -4.18 59.53 -13.76
CA ALA A 19 -3.37 58.80 -14.73
C ALA A 19 -1.87 58.92 -14.40
N SER A 20 -1.51 58.61 -13.15
CA SER A 20 -0.14 58.27 -12.75
C SER A 20 -0.14 57.55 -11.40
N LEU A 21 -1.05 56.59 -11.22
CA LEU A 21 -0.69 55.42 -10.44
C LEU A 21 0.20 54.61 -11.37
N PHE A 22 1.52 54.77 -11.23
CA PHE A 22 2.42 53.69 -11.57
C PHE A 22 1.99 52.51 -10.68
N THR A 23 1.09 51.66 -11.20
CA THR A 23 1.11 50.27 -10.79
C THR A 23 2.49 49.79 -11.23
N ALA A 24 3.42 49.71 -10.29
CA ALA A 24 4.52 48.78 -10.47
C ALA A 24 3.83 47.45 -10.74
N SER A 25 3.84 46.98 -11.99
CA SER A 25 3.52 45.58 -12.23
C SER A 25 4.55 44.83 -11.39
N ALA A 26 4.10 44.06 -10.40
CA ALA A 26 4.98 43.10 -9.76
C ALA A 26 5.74 42.37 -10.87
N GLU A 27 7.06 42.28 -10.78
CA GLU A 27 7.82 41.47 -11.73
C GLU A 27 7.22 40.07 -11.70
N GLN A 28 6.79 39.58 -12.86
CA GLN A 28 6.20 38.26 -12.96
C GLN A 28 7.26 37.22 -12.58
N TYR A 29 6.91 36.32 -11.67
CA TYR A 29 7.78 35.23 -11.25
C TYR A 29 8.11 34.32 -12.44
N VAL A 30 9.39 34.00 -12.59
CA VAL A 30 9.92 33.03 -13.57
C VAL A 30 10.72 31.99 -12.79
N PRO A 31 10.27 30.74 -12.73
CA PRO A 31 11.01 29.69 -12.01
C PRO A 31 12.36 29.43 -12.69
N LYS A 32 13.36 29.10 -11.89
CA LYS A 32 14.62 28.53 -12.41
C LYS A 32 14.34 27.15 -12.99
N GLN A 33 15.21 26.72 -13.90
CA GLN A 33 15.11 25.43 -14.57
C GLN A 33 16.49 24.76 -14.62
N ALA A 34 16.52 23.43 -14.49
CA ALA A 34 17.75 22.64 -14.50
C ALA A 34 17.50 21.18 -14.90
N GLU A 35 18.56 20.46 -15.27
CA GLU A 35 18.52 19.00 -15.43
C GLU A 35 18.63 18.29 -14.07
N TYR A 36 17.89 17.20 -13.88
CA TYR A 36 17.95 16.33 -12.70
C TYR A 36 18.74 15.05 -13.01
N ASN A 37 19.77 14.76 -12.21
CA ASN A 37 20.71 13.66 -12.42
C ASN A 37 20.58 12.64 -11.29
N THR A 38 20.09 11.46 -11.62
CA THR A 38 19.78 10.40 -10.65
C THR A 38 20.45 9.08 -11.01
N THR A 39 20.34 8.09 -10.13
CA THR A 39 20.88 6.76 -10.33
C THR A 39 19.90 5.68 -9.95
N THR A 40 20.06 4.51 -10.55
CA THR A 40 19.40 3.27 -10.11
C THR A 40 20.41 2.14 -10.08
N SER A 41 20.19 1.14 -9.22
CA SER A 41 20.98 -0.09 -9.23
C SER A 41 20.62 -1.00 -10.40
N VAL A 42 19.38 -0.94 -10.89
CA VAL A 42 18.86 -1.81 -11.95
C VAL A 42 18.12 -0.97 -12.99
N MET A 43 18.57 -1.06 -14.25
CA MET A 43 17.87 -0.42 -15.37
C MET A 43 16.56 -1.14 -15.67
N PRO A 44 15.49 -0.41 -16.07
CA PRO A 44 14.27 -1.03 -16.55
C PRO A 44 14.55 -1.96 -17.73
N SER A 45 13.87 -3.10 -17.74
CA SER A 45 13.89 -4.03 -18.87
C SER A 45 12.83 -3.67 -19.92
N ASN A 46 11.74 -3.07 -19.46
CA ASN A 46 10.63 -2.52 -20.24
C ASN A 46 9.92 -1.42 -19.42
N TRP A 47 8.92 -0.76 -20.01
CA TRP A 47 8.02 0.20 -19.37
C TRP A 47 6.61 0.11 -20.00
N ASN A 48 6.18 -1.12 -20.26
CA ASN A 48 4.92 -1.40 -20.94
C ASN A 48 3.79 -1.56 -19.93
N GLU A 49 2.76 -0.72 -20.02
CA GLU A 49 1.57 -0.75 -19.15
C GLU A 49 0.88 -2.13 -19.11
N PHE A 50 1.04 -2.95 -20.15
CA PHE A 50 0.42 -4.27 -20.22
C PHE A 50 1.22 -5.36 -19.49
N THR A 51 2.53 -5.15 -19.28
CA THR A 51 3.45 -6.23 -18.88
C THR A 51 4.54 -5.85 -17.87
N TYR A 52 4.57 -4.60 -17.36
CA TYR A 52 5.53 -4.19 -16.33
C TYR A 52 5.41 -5.08 -15.09
N ALA A 53 6.48 -5.67 -14.58
CA ALA A 53 6.39 -6.69 -13.52
C ALA A 53 6.89 -6.21 -12.15
N ASP A 54 7.78 -5.22 -12.14
CA ASP A 54 8.43 -4.73 -10.93
C ASP A 54 8.53 -3.20 -10.90
N ASN A 55 9.06 -2.67 -9.80
CA ASN A 55 9.30 -1.24 -9.64
C ASN A 55 10.40 -0.71 -10.57
N ASN A 56 11.25 -1.58 -11.13
CA ASN A 56 12.27 -1.11 -12.07
C ASN A 56 11.62 -0.70 -13.39
N ASP A 57 10.63 -1.45 -13.86
CA ASP A 57 9.93 -1.17 -15.12
C ASP A 57 9.10 0.13 -15.05
N THR A 58 8.68 0.58 -13.85
CA THR A 58 7.91 1.82 -13.69
C THR A 58 8.76 3.10 -13.77
N GLN A 59 10.09 3.00 -13.67
CA GLN A 59 11.02 4.15 -13.65
C GLN A 59 10.84 5.13 -14.83
N ILE A 60 10.53 4.62 -16.02
CA ILE A 60 10.23 5.48 -17.19
C ILE A 60 8.73 5.79 -17.26
N MET A 61 7.88 4.81 -16.95
CA MET A 61 6.41 4.91 -17.04
C MET A 61 5.87 6.13 -16.30
N SER A 62 6.35 6.37 -15.08
CA SER A 62 5.88 7.45 -14.20
C SER A 62 6.03 8.86 -14.80
N TYR A 63 6.83 9.04 -15.86
CA TYR A 63 7.08 10.34 -16.47
C TYR A 63 6.45 10.53 -17.86
N ILE A 64 6.16 9.42 -18.55
CA ILE A 64 5.72 9.43 -19.96
C ILE A 64 4.21 9.27 -20.13
N GLY A 65 3.48 8.96 -19.05
CA GLY A 65 2.02 8.83 -19.00
C GLY A 65 1.32 10.08 -18.46
N SER A 66 -0.02 10.05 -18.45
CA SER A 66 -0.89 11.09 -17.89
C SER A 66 -2.18 10.49 -17.33
N ALA A 67 -3.03 11.32 -16.73
CA ALA A 67 -4.26 10.89 -16.08
C ALA A 67 -5.46 11.74 -16.51
N PHE A 68 -6.65 11.16 -16.48
CA PHE A 68 -7.95 11.84 -16.59
C PHE A 68 -8.22 12.72 -15.38
N PHE A 69 -7.90 12.20 -14.19
CA PHE A 69 -8.12 12.85 -12.90
C PHE A 69 -6.83 12.75 -12.06
N GLU A 70 -6.52 13.79 -11.30
CA GLU A 70 -5.28 13.87 -10.50
C GLU A 70 -5.56 14.43 -9.12
N TYR A 71 -4.73 14.04 -8.16
CA TYR A 71 -4.62 14.76 -6.89
C TYR A 71 -3.79 16.04 -7.06
N ASP A 72 -4.02 17.00 -6.18
CA ASP A 72 -3.18 18.17 -5.99
C ASP A 72 -3.23 18.63 -4.52
N TYR A 73 -2.29 19.46 -4.09
CA TYR A 73 -2.34 20.10 -2.77
C TYR A 73 -3.60 20.94 -2.61
N LYS A 74 -4.19 20.93 -1.40
CA LYS A 74 -5.20 21.91 -1.01
C LYS A 74 -4.50 23.21 -0.61
N PHE A 75 -5.01 24.33 -1.10
CA PHE A 75 -4.53 25.66 -0.72
C PHE A 75 -5.62 26.42 0.03
N GLU A 76 -5.22 27.19 1.04
CA GLU A 76 -6.09 28.12 1.77
C GLU A 76 -6.81 29.06 0.79
N ASP A 77 -8.12 29.26 1.00
CA ASP A 77 -9.01 30.05 0.12
C ASP A 77 -8.95 29.65 -1.37
N ASP A 78 -8.54 28.42 -1.68
CA ASP A 78 -8.26 27.93 -3.03
C ASP A 78 -7.23 28.80 -3.80
N LYS A 79 -6.37 29.53 -3.07
CA LYS A 79 -5.37 30.43 -3.64
C LYS A 79 -4.04 29.72 -3.90
N LYS A 80 -3.99 28.96 -4.99
CA LYS A 80 -2.77 28.26 -5.45
C LYS A 80 -1.62 29.19 -5.88
N PHE A 81 -1.91 30.36 -6.42
CA PHE A 81 -0.89 31.28 -6.95
C PHE A 81 -0.87 32.60 -6.19
N ASN A 82 0.34 33.08 -5.92
CA ASN A 82 0.60 34.44 -5.47
C ASN A 82 0.35 35.45 -6.59
N ASP A 83 0.27 36.73 -6.23
CA ASP A 83 -0.02 37.83 -7.17
C ASP A 83 1.09 37.99 -8.23
N ASP A 84 2.32 37.55 -7.94
CA ASP A 84 3.45 37.53 -8.87
C ASP A 84 3.47 36.28 -9.79
N GLY A 85 2.59 35.32 -9.54
CA GLY A 85 2.48 34.06 -10.28
C GLY A 85 3.28 32.88 -9.71
N SER A 86 4.05 33.06 -8.64
CA SER A 86 4.66 31.94 -7.90
C SER A 86 3.58 31.07 -7.24
N ILE A 87 3.90 29.81 -6.95
CA ILE A 87 2.99 28.90 -6.24
C ILE A 87 2.98 29.29 -4.75
N ASN A 88 1.80 29.34 -4.14
CA ASN A 88 1.61 29.74 -2.75
C ASN A 88 1.92 28.59 -1.77
N LYS A 89 3.20 28.31 -1.56
CA LYS A 89 3.66 27.26 -0.62
C LYS A 89 3.17 27.49 0.81
N ASP A 90 3.20 28.73 1.29
CA ASP A 90 2.78 29.09 2.65
C ASP A 90 1.28 28.87 2.90
N GLY A 91 0.48 28.76 1.83
CA GLY A 91 -0.95 28.51 1.91
C GLY A 91 -1.34 27.04 1.71
N ILE A 92 -0.42 26.08 1.75
CA ILE A 92 -0.78 24.65 1.72
C ILE A 92 -1.50 24.30 3.02
N VAL A 93 -2.62 23.58 2.90
CA VAL A 93 -3.28 22.96 4.06
C VAL A 93 -2.64 21.59 4.28
N GLU A 94 -2.01 21.40 5.44
CA GLU A 94 -1.24 20.20 5.78
C GLU A 94 -2.09 18.92 5.65
N GLY A 95 -1.54 17.88 5.02
CA GLY A 95 -2.22 16.60 4.79
C GLY A 95 -3.45 16.62 3.87
N ALA A 96 -3.90 17.80 3.45
CA ALA A 96 -5.12 17.99 2.68
C ALA A 96 -4.85 18.06 1.17
N TYR A 97 -5.81 17.55 0.40
CA TYR A 97 -5.72 17.44 -1.05
C TYR A 97 -6.96 18.00 -1.77
N THR A 98 -6.83 18.14 -3.09
CA THR A 98 -7.94 18.36 -4.02
C THR A 98 -7.89 17.31 -5.12
N THR A 99 -9.05 17.00 -5.70
CA THR A 99 -9.23 16.11 -6.85
C THR A 99 -9.57 16.95 -8.06
N ASN A 100 -8.78 16.84 -9.13
CA ASN A 100 -8.84 17.74 -10.27
C ASN A 100 -9.01 16.97 -11.59
N TYR A 101 -9.77 17.56 -12.50
CA TYR A 101 -9.78 17.16 -13.90
C TYR A 101 -8.42 17.47 -14.55
N SER A 102 -7.89 16.51 -15.31
CA SER A 102 -6.64 16.62 -16.07
C SER A 102 -6.92 16.34 -17.55
N ALA A 103 -6.67 15.14 -18.08
CA ALA A 103 -6.96 14.78 -19.47
C ALA A 103 -8.46 14.64 -19.79
N ALA A 104 -9.32 14.62 -18.77
CA ALA A 104 -10.78 14.65 -18.92
C ALA A 104 -11.34 16.05 -18.65
N THR A 105 -12.52 16.33 -19.18
CA THR A 105 -13.27 17.57 -18.93
C THR A 105 -14.56 17.34 -18.15
N LYS A 106 -15.01 16.08 -18.07
CA LYS A 106 -16.23 15.70 -17.38
C LYS A 106 -16.24 14.22 -17.02
N LEU A 107 -16.80 13.90 -15.85
CA LEU A 107 -17.13 12.56 -15.40
C LEU A 107 -18.62 12.51 -15.07
N GLU A 108 -19.32 11.49 -15.55
CA GLU A 108 -20.76 11.35 -15.36
C GLU A 108 -21.12 9.91 -15.01
N ASP A 109 -21.92 9.72 -13.97
CA ASP A 109 -22.63 8.47 -13.77
C ASP A 109 -23.75 8.36 -14.81
N VAL A 110 -23.65 7.35 -15.66
CA VAL A 110 -24.60 7.05 -16.73
C VAL A 110 -25.35 5.75 -16.50
N THR A 111 -25.26 5.14 -15.32
CA THR A 111 -25.88 3.85 -14.95
C THR A 111 -27.37 3.80 -15.33
N ALA A 112 -28.12 4.86 -15.02
CA ALA A 112 -29.55 4.94 -15.31
C ALA A 112 -29.88 4.97 -16.82
N THR A 113 -28.95 5.45 -17.65
CA THR A 113 -29.18 5.76 -19.07
C THR A 113 -28.44 4.85 -20.04
N VAL A 114 -27.51 4.03 -19.55
CA VAL A 114 -26.74 3.10 -20.37
C VAL A 114 -27.65 2.04 -21.00
N ASP A 115 -27.20 1.51 -22.15
CA ASP A 115 -27.97 0.54 -22.93
C ASP A 115 -28.41 -0.66 -22.08
N ALA A 116 -29.66 -1.09 -22.26
CA ALA A 116 -30.25 -2.20 -21.51
C ALA A 116 -29.49 -3.53 -21.68
N LYS A 117 -28.67 -3.68 -22.74
CA LYS A 117 -27.82 -4.86 -22.95
C LYS A 117 -26.84 -5.11 -21.80
N TRP A 118 -26.47 -4.07 -21.05
CA TRP A 118 -25.57 -4.20 -19.91
C TRP A 118 -26.26 -4.83 -18.68
N GLY A 119 -27.58 -5.02 -18.70
CA GLY A 119 -28.27 -5.88 -17.74
C GLY A 119 -28.39 -5.34 -16.31
N TYR A 120 -28.18 -4.04 -16.09
CA TYR A 120 -28.39 -3.43 -14.77
C TYR A 120 -29.86 -3.50 -14.36
N THR A 121 -30.09 -3.95 -13.13
CA THR A 121 -31.42 -4.01 -12.51
C THR A 121 -31.97 -2.62 -12.24
N ASP A 122 -33.30 -2.51 -12.05
CA ASP A 122 -33.92 -1.23 -11.69
C ASP A 122 -33.32 -0.64 -10.41
N LYS A 123 -32.99 -1.50 -9.43
CA LYS A 123 -32.32 -1.09 -8.19
C LYS A 123 -30.92 -0.51 -8.46
N GLN A 124 -30.08 -1.19 -9.24
CA GLN A 124 -28.75 -0.68 -9.60
C GLN A 124 -28.83 0.63 -10.40
N LYS A 125 -29.85 0.80 -11.24
CA LYS A 125 -30.09 2.05 -11.98
C LYS A 125 -30.53 3.20 -11.09
N GLU A 126 -31.21 2.92 -9.99
CA GLU A 126 -31.59 3.89 -8.97
C GLU A 126 -30.40 4.27 -8.07
N GLU A 127 -29.59 3.28 -7.69
CA GLU A 127 -28.41 3.46 -6.83
C GLU A 127 -27.24 4.16 -7.55
N GLY A 128 -27.00 3.85 -8.83
CA GLY A 128 -25.88 4.42 -9.58
C GLY A 128 -24.54 3.74 -9.31
N GLY A 129 -23.45 4.32 -9.83
CA GLY A 129 -22.08 3.89 -9.59
C GLY A 129 -21.55 2.76 -10.48
N TYR A 130 -22.37 2.18 -11.36
CA TYR A 130 -21.98 1.02 -12.17
C TYR A 130 -21.56 1.36 -13.61
N ALA A 131 -21.92 2.51 -14.16
CA ALA A 131 -21.48 2.92 -15.48
C ALA A 131 -21.06 4.39 -15.51
N TRP A 132 -19.87 4.65 -16.02
CA TRP A 132 -19.23 5.96 -15.96
C TRP A 132 -18.83 6.43 -17.36
N LYS A 133 -19.21 7.65 -17.72
CA LYS A 133 -18.81 8.32 -18.95
C LYS A 133 -17.74 9.38 -18.64
N ILE A 134 -16.60 9.26 -19.31
CA ILE A 134 -15.48 10.21 -19.23
C ILE A 134 -15.41 10.97 -20.55
N THR A 135 -15.62 12.27 -20.54
CA THR A 135 -15.41 13.14 -21.71
C THR A 135 -13.97 13.62 -21.72
N LEU A 136 -13.23 13.32 -22.78
CA LEU A 136 -11.82 13.69 -22.92
C LEU A 136 -11.65 15.12 -23.39
N ARG A 137 -10.44 15.65 -23.23
CA ARG A 137 -10.03 16.88 -23.92
C ARG A 137 -9.81 16.62 -25.41
N ASP A 138 -10.00 17.65 -26.22
CA ASP A 138 -9.77 17.58 -27.68
C ASP A 138 -8.33 17.89 -28.12
N ASP A 139 -7.47 18.31 -27.18
CA ASP A 139 -6.08 18.69 -27.44
C ASP A 139 -5.05 17.64 -27.01
N LEU A 140 -5.49 16.43 -26.63
CA LEU A 140 -4.61 15.32 -26.25
C LEU A 140 -3.78 14.83 -27.43
N LYS A 141 -2.48 14.65 -27.22
CA LYS A 141 -1.54 14.23 -28.26
C LYS A 141 -0.44 13.32 -27.71
N TRP A 142 0.00 12.41 -28.56
CA TRP A 142 1.28 11.73 -28.43
C TRP A 142 2.44 12.72 -28.62
N ASP A 143 3.64 12.31 -28.22
CA ASP A 143 4.86 13.09 -28.26
C ASP A 143 5.33 13.42 -29.69
N ASP A 144 4.86 12.68 -30.69
CA ASP A 144 5.01 12.98 -32.12
C ASP A 144 3.95 13.96 -32.68
N GLY A 145 2.98 14.35 -31.85
CA GLY A 145 1.89 15.28 -32.19
C GLY A 145 0.63 14.61 -32.74
N THR A 146 0.61 13.28 -32.90
CA THR A 146 -0.59 12.52 -33.29
C THR A 146 -1.67 12.67 -32.22
N ALA A 147 -2.92 12.92 -32.62
CA ALA A 147 -4.02 13.08 -31.67
C ALA A 147 -4.32 11.78 -30.91
N ILE A 148 -4.77 11.93 -29.67
CA ILE A 148 -5.31 10.86 -28.83
C ILE A 148 -6.81 11.08 -28.69
N THR A 149 -7.59 10.02 -28.85
CA THR A 149 -9.05 10.04 -28.81
C THR A 149 -9.60 8.96 -27.89
N ALA A 150 -10.89 9.03 -27.58
CA ALA A 150 -11.59 7.97 -26.84
C ALA A 150 -11.44 6.57 -27.47
N GLU A 151 -11.35 6.49 -28.80
CA GLU A 151 -11.17 5.20 -29.51
C GLU A 151 -9.83 4.53 -29.19
N ASP A 152 -8.78 5.31 -28.89
CA ASP A 152 -7.45 4.78 -28.58
C ASP A 152 -7.43 4.07 -27.22
N PHE A 153 -8.17 4.58 -26.22
CA PHE A 153 -8.33 3.91 -24.92
C PHE A 153 -9.13 2.61 -25.04
N VAL A 154 -10.20 2.60 -25.86
CA VAL A 154 -10.99 1.38 -26.13
C VAL A 154 -10.14 0.32 -26.85
N TYR A 155 -9.37 0.74 -27.85
CA TYR A 155 -8.42 -0.14 -28.53
C TYR A 155 -7.37 -0.70 -27.56
N SER A 156 -6.80 0.15 -26.70
CA SER A 156 -5.78 -0.26 -25.76
C SER A 156 -6.31 -1.27 -24.74
N MET A 157 -7.53 -1.07 -24.24
CA MET A 157 -8.19 -2.03 -23.36
C MET A 157 -8.46 -3.37 -24.08
N LYS A 158 -8.83 -3.34 -25.36
CA LYS A 158 -8.98 -4.56 -26.17
C LYS A 158 -7.69 -5.36 -26.25
N GLU A 159 -6.58 -4.70 -26.53
CA GLU A 159 -5.29 -5.35 -26.66
C GLU A 159 -4.74 -5.84 -25.32
N LEU A 160 -5.00 -5.10 -24.24
CA LEU A 160 -4.67 -5.56 -22.89
C LEU A 160 -5.43 -6.83 -22.54
N LEU A 161 -6.74 -6.86 -22.81
CA LEU A 161 -7.63 -7.99 -22.52
C LEU A 161 -7.56 -9.12 -23.57
N ASP A 162 -6.74 -9.01 -24.61
CA ASP A 162 -6.72 -9.99 -25.69
C ASP A 162 -6.30 -11.38 -25.16
N PRO A 163 -7.17 -12.41 -25.26
CA PRO A 163 -6.89 -13.76 -24.77
C PRO A 163 -5.74 -14.45 -25.52
N ALA A 164 -5.26 -13.89 -26.64
CA ALA A 164 -4.06 -14.36 -27.32
C ALA A 164 -2.75 -13.92 -26.64
N PHE A 165 -2.79 -12.89 -25.80
CA PHE A 165 -1.62 -12.35 -25.10
C PHE A 165 -1.59 -12.76 -23.62
N MET A 166 -2.76 -12.85 -22.96
CA MET A 166 -2.85 -13.12 -21.52
C MET A 166 -2.01 -12.14 -20.69
N ASN A 167 -2.06 -10.84 -21.04
CA ASN A 167 -1.30 -9.80 -20.33
C ASN A 167 -1.71 -9.76 -18.85
N PHE A 168 -0.79 -10.03 -17.93
CA PHE A 168 -1.14 -10.20 -16.52
C PHE A 168 -1.68 -8.92 -15.87
N ARG A 169 -1.35 -7.73 -16.38
CA ARG A 169 -1.91 -6.45 -15.91
C ARG A 169 -3.39 -6.25 -16.25
N ALA A 170 -3.98 -7.14 -17.05
CA ALA A 170 -5.42 -7.18 -17.26
C ALA A 170 -6.21 -7.36 -15.95
N ASN A 171 -5.61 -7.97 -14.93
CA ASN A 171 -6.25 -8.19 -13.62
C ASN A 171 -6.72 -6.90 -12.95
N THR A 172 -6.02 -5.79 -13.15
CA THR A 172 -6.44 -4.46 -12.68
C THR A 172 -7.84 -4.10 -13.19
N TYR A 173 -8.21 -4.53 -14.40
CA TYR A 173 -9.50 -4.17 -14.99
C TYR A 173 -10.58 -5.23 -14.79
N TYR A 174 -10.22 -6.51 -14.72
CA TYR A 174 -11.21 -7.58 -14.53
C TYR A 174 -11.45 -8.00 -13.08
N ASP A 175 -10.48 -7.85 -12.17
CA ASP A 175 -10.61 -8.21 -10.75
C ASP A 175 -10.71 -6.97 -9.85
N THR A 176 -9.87 -5.94 -10.10
CA THR A 176 -9.87 -4.73 -9.26
C THR A 176 -11.00 -3.78 -9.64
N LEU A 177 -11.01 -3.23 -10.86
CA LEU A 177 -12.06 -2.32 -11.33
C LEU A 177 -13.36 -3.07 -11.73
N LYS A 178 -13.25 -4.36 -12.07
CA LYS A 178 -14.35 -5.24 -12.46
C LYS A 178 -15.18 -4.70 -13.63
N ILE A 179 -14.51 -4.37 -14.73
CA ILE A 179 -15.19 -4.03 -15.99
C ILE A 179 -16.06 -5.21 -16.41
N LYS A 180 -17.33 -4.93 -16.71
CA LYS A 180 -18.34 -5.91 -17.04
C LYS A 180 -17.85 -6.83 -18.16
N ASN A 181 -17.99 -8.14 -17.95
CA ASN A 181 -17.59 -9.21 -18.88
C ASN A 181 -16.09 -9.30 -19.24
N SER A 182 -15.23 -8.42 -18.72
CA SER A 182 -13.80 -8.38 -19.09
C SER A 182 -13.05 -9.67 -18.72
N LYS A 183 -13.34 -10.24 -17.54
CA LYS A 183 -12.75 -11.50 -17.07
C LYS A 183 -13.08 -12.66 -18.00
N SER A 184 -14.36 -12.78 -18.36
CA SER A 184 -14.85 -13.82 -19.28
C SER A 184 -14.20 -13.71 -20.65
N TYR A 185 -14.08 -12.49 -21.19
CA TYR A 185 -13.39 -12.26 -22.46
C TYR A 185 -11.90 -12.63 -22.41
N PHE A 186 -11.19 -12.18 -21.37
CA PHE A 186 -9.75 -12.44 -21.20
C PHE A 186 -9.43 -13.94 -21.14
N PHE A 187 -10.30 -14.73 -20.53
CA PHE A 187 -10.11 -16.17 -20.37
C PHE A 187 -10.89 -17.04 -21.37
N LYS A 188 -11.55 -16.48 -22.39
CA LYS A 188 -12.44 -17.25 -23.29
C LYS A 188 -11.78 -18.40 -24.05
N ASN A 189 -10.46 -18.36 -24.20
CA ASN A 189 -9.68 -19.41 -24.84
C ASN A 189 -9.32 -20.57 -23.89
N GLN A 190 -9.53 -20.41 -22.57
CA GLN A 190 -9.27 -21.43 -21.56
C GLN A 190 -10.49 -22.35 -21.38
N GLU A 191 -10.26 -23.66 -21.26
CA GLU A 191 -11.33 -24.67 -21.12
C GLU A 191 -11.84 -24.83 -19.68
N GLY A 192 -11.00 -24.60 -18.66
CA GLY A 192 -11.41 -24.50 -17.26
C GLY A 192 -11.73 -23.06 -16.86
N THR A 193 -12.64 -22.87 -15.90
CA THR A 193 -12.82 -21.60 -15.20
C THR A 193 -11.51 -21.22 -14.53
N TYR A 194 -11.31 -19.93 -14.34
CA TYR A 194 -10.17 -19.36 -13.62
C TYR A 194 -10.49 -19.14 -12.15
N GLU A 195 -11.72 -19.43 -11.73
CA GLU A 195 -12.17 -19.40 -10.34
C GLU A 195 -12.18 -20.81 -9.78
N THR A 196 -11.64 -20.97 -8.57
CA THR A 196 -11.65 -22.23 -7.84
C THR A 196 -13.09 -22.57 -7.44
N LEU A 197 -13.35 -23.83 -7.09
CA LEU A 197 -14.66 -24.23 -6.58
C LEU A 197 -15.08 -23.42 -5.35
N GLY A 198 -14.13 -23.12 -4.46
CA GLY A 198 -14.35 -22.26 -3.31
C GLY A 198 -14.76 -20.85 -3.69
N ALA A 199 -14.06 -20.23 -4.65
CA ALA A 199 -14.40 -18.89 -5.16
C ALA A 199 -15.81 -18.83 -5.79
N LEU A 200 -16.27 -19.95 -6.35
CA LEU A 200 -17.61 -20.11 -6.90
C LEU A 200 -18.67 -20.52 -5.85
N GLY A 201 -18.29 -20.64 -4.58
CA GLY A 201 -19.20 -20.96 -3.47
C GLY A 201 -19.56 -22.44 -3.32
N TYR A 202 -18.86 -23.36 -4.00
CA TYR A 202 -19.06 -24.80 -3.79
C TYR A 202 -18.32 -25.26 -2.54
N ALA A 203 -18.98 -26.08 -1.72
CA ALA A 203 -18.40 -26.62 -0.48
C ALA A 203 -17.51 -27.85 -0.67
N SER A 204 -17.53 -28.48 -1.85
CA SER A 204 -16.68 -29.62 -2.20
C SER A 204 -16.66 -29.88 -3.71
N VAL A 205 -15.69 -30.68 -4.17
CA VAL A 205 -15.67 -31.22 -5.55
C VAL A 205 -16.96 -31.98 -5.87
N GLN A 206 -17.45 -32.78 -4.93
CA GLN A 206 -18.69 -33.54 -5.11
C GLN A 206 -19.91 -32.61 -5.18
N ALA A 207 -19.95 -31.54 -4.40
CA ALA A 207 -21.06 -30.57 -4.47
C ALA A 207 -21.14 -29.88 -5.84
N ALA A 208 -19.99 -29.55 -6.45
CA ALA A 208 -19.95 -29.01 -7.81
C ALA A 208 -20.44 -30.05 -8.84
N LEU A 209 -19.95 -31.30 -8.76
CA LEU A 209 -20.41 -32.39 -9.63
C LEU A 209 -21.93 -32.67 -9.48
N ASP A 210 -22.44 -32.63 -8.25
CA ASP A 210 -23.86 -32.83 -7.94
C ASP A 210 -24.73 -31.67 -8.44
N ALA A 211 -24.18 -30.46 -8.49
CA ALA A 211 -24.80 -29.30 -9.12
C ALA A 211 -24.83 -29.39 -10.66
N GLY A 212 -24.17 -30.40 -11.24
CA GLY A 212 -24.11 -30.64 -12.68
C GLY A 212 -22.92 -29.98 -13.36
N GLU A 213 -21.95 -29.46 -12.60
CA GLU A 213 -20.74 -28.86 -13.15
C GLU A 213 -19.81 -29.93 -13.73
N THR A 214 -19.16 -29.61 -14.83
CA THR A 214 -17.98 -30.34 -15.29
C THR A 214 -16.78 -29.80 -14.53
N VAL A 215 -16.12 -30.64 -13.72
CA VAL A 215 -14.98 -30.22 -12.89
C VAL A 215 -13.67 -30.68 -13.53
N TYR A 216 -12.75 -29.74 -13.75
CA TYR A 216 -11.40 -29.94 -14.26
C TYR A 216 -10.35 -29.87 -13.16
N CYS A 217 -9.27 -30.63 -13.33
CA CYS A 217 -8.05 -30.55 -12.56
C CYS A 217 -6.90 -30.11 -13.47
N ASN A 218 -6.13 -29.10 -13.05
CA ASN A 218 -4.84 -28.78 -13.64
C ASN A 218 -3.83 -29.85 -13.22
N ILE A 219 -3.78 -30.93 -14.00
CA ILE A 219 -2.97 -32.11 -13.73
C ILE A 219 -1.46 -31.84 -13.88
N TRP A 220 -1.09 -30.81 -14.65
CA TRP A 220 0.29 -30.36 -14.76
C TRP A 220 0.80 -29.77 -13.45
N ASN A 221 0.03 -28.86 -12.84
CA ASN A 221 0.42 -28.21 -11.59
C ASN A 221 0.27 -29.16 -10.39
N MET A 222 -0.77 -29.99 -10.38
CA MET A 222 -1.01 -30.92 -9.29
C MET A 222 0.02 -32.07 -9.25
N TRP A 223 0.43 -32.60 -10.41
CA TRP A 223 1.21 -33.84 -10.48
C TRP A 223 2.44 -33.79 -11.39
N GLY A 224 2.71 -32.65 -12.05
CA GLY A 224 3.91 -32.49 -12.88
C GLY A 224 3.85 -33.23 -14.21
N THR A 225 2.66 -33.55 -14.73
CA THR A 225 2.50 -34.41 -15.92
C THR A 225 2.82 -33.74 -17.27
N LYS A 226 3.39 -32.54 -17.27
CA LYS A 226 3.76 -31.85 -18.51
C LYS A 226 4.77 -32.67 -19.30
N GLY A 227 4.41 -33.05 -20.53
CA GLY A 227 5.22 -33.93 -21.39
C GLY A 227 4.99 -35.43 -21.16
N TYR A 228 4.06 -35.83 -20.28
CA TYR A 228 3.60 -37.21 -20.18
C TYR A 228 2.73 -37.55 -21.39
N THR A 229 2.61 -38.83 -21.74
CA THR A 229 1.78 -39.28 -22.86
C THR A 229 0.81 -40.39 -22.47
N ASP A 230 -0.34 -40.44 -23.13
CA ASP A 230 -1.27 -41.57 -23.03
C ASP A 230 -0.73 -42.82 -23.77
N ALA A 231 -1.48 -43.92 -23.72
CA ALA A 231 -1.11 -45.17 -24.40
C ALA A 231 -1.04 -45.07 -25.94
N ASN A 232 -1.62 -44.03 -26.52
CA ASN A 232 -1.59 -43.75 -27.96
C ASN A 232 -0.48 -42.78 -28.36
N GLY A 233 0.29 -42.26 -27.40
CA GLY A 233 1.33 -41.27 -27.60
C GLY A 233 0.82 -39.84 -27.71
N ASN A 234 -0.43 -39.55 -27.31
CA ASN A 234 -0.95 -38.20 -27.20
C ASN A 234 -0.38 -37.54 -25.94
N GLU A 235 0.05 -36.28 -26.03
CA GLU A 235 0.53 -35.53 -24.87
C GLU A 235 -0.59 -35.27 -23.85
N CYS A 236 -0.24 -35.26 -22.57
CA CYS A 236 -1.12 -34.92 -21.47
C CYS A 236 -1.60 -33.46 -21.59
N PRO A 237 -2.91 -33.20 -21.69
CA PRO A 237 -3.42 -31.84 -21.63
C PRO A 237 -3.19 -31.25 -20.23
N GLU A 238 -3.16 -29.92 -20.14
CA GLU A 238 -3.00 -29.23 -18.86
C GLU A 238 -4.20 -29.46 -17.94
N TYR A 239 -5.41 -29.48 -18.50
CA TYR A 239 -6.66 -29.69 -17.78
C TYR A 239 -7.30 -31.00 -18.21
N VAL A 240 -7.68 -31.83 -17.23
CA VAL A 240 -8.47 -33.06 -17.42
C VAL A 240 -9.67 -33.02 -16.49
N THR A 241 -10.79 -33.64 -16.85
CA THR A 241 -11.90 -33.73 -15.89
C THR A 241 -11.46 -34.57 -14.68
N VAL A 242 -11.94 -34.24 -13.49
CA VAL A 242 -11.66 -35.05 -12.27
C VAL A 242 -12.22 -36.46 -12.35
N THR A 243 -13.00 -36.75 -13.39
CA THR A 243 -13.56 -38.06 -13.75
C THR A 243 -12.82 -38.76 -14.89
N ASP A 244 -11.80 -38.13 -15.51
CA ASP A 244 -11.04 -38.70 -16.62
C ASP A 244 -10.18 -39.89 -16.15
N GLU A 245 -10.39 -41.05 -16.77
CA GLU A 245 -9.64 -42.27 -16.50
C GLU A 245 -8.40 -42.44 -17.41
N THR A 246 -8.17 -41.52 -18.35
CA THR A 246 -7.02 -41.56 -19.27
C THR A 246 -5.72 -41.39 -18.50
N VAL A 247 -4.88 -42.43 -18.51
CA VAL A 247 -3.60 -42.43 -17.79
C VAL A 247 -2.51 -41.86 -18.68
N TYR A 248 -1.89 -40.78 -18.22
CA TYR A 248 -0.71 -40.18 -18.83
C TYR A 248 0.53 -40.60 -18.06
N SER A 249 1.55 -41.08 -18.75
CA SER A 249 2.78 -41.60 -18.15
C SER A 249 4.02 -40.83 -18.60
N SER A 250 4.97 -40.71 -17.68
CA SER A 250 6.34 -40.25 -17.97
C SER A 250 7.01 -41.12 -19.04
N ALA A 251 8.00 -40.55 -19.73
CA ALA A 251 8.67 -41.23 -20.85
C ALA A 251 9.36 -42.55 -20.47
N ASP A 252 9.76 -42.73 -19.21
CA ASP A 252 10.35 -43.97 -18.68
C ASP A 252 9.32 -44.90 -18.01
N GLY A 253 8.06 -44.48 -17.93
CA GLY A 253 6.96 -45.21 -17.31
C GLY A 253 7.08 -45.35 -15.79
N SER A 254 7.94 -44.57 -15.13
CA SER A 254 8.14 -44.63 -13.68
C SER A 254 7.02 -43.95 -12.89
N ASP A 255 6.31 -43.03 -13.52
CA ASP A 255 5.24 -42.23 -12.93
C ASP A 255 4.10 -41.98 -13.92
N SER A 256 2.87 -41.88 -13.41
CA SER A 256 1.65 -41.73 -14.20
C SER A 256 0.47 -41.18 -13.38
N ALA A 257 -0.42 -40.42 -14.01
CA ALA A 257 -1.66 -39.95 -13.38
C ALA A 257 -2.82 -39.83 -14.38
N SER A 258 -4.04 -39.75 -13.84
CA SER A 258 -5.27 -39.37 -14.51
C SER A 258 -6.12 -38.50 -13.58
N GLY A 259 -7.11 -37.77 -14.09
CA GLY A 259 -7.98 -36.96 -13.25
C GLY A 259 -8.73 -37.78 -12.18
N ALA A 260 -9.28 -38.93 -12.59
CA ALA A 260 -9.95 -39.87 -11.68
C ALA A 260 -9.00 -40.48 -10.65
N PHE A 261 -7.73 -40.74 -11.01
CA PHE A 261 -6.72 -41.21 -10.07
C PHE A 261 -6.43 -40.15 -9.00
N LEU A 262 -6.30 -38.88 -9.41
CA LEU A 262 -6.00 -37.78 -8.50
C LEU A 262 -7.17 -37.51 -7.55
N LEU A 263 -8.40 -37.43 -8.06
CA LEU A 263 -9.58 -37.29 -7.19
C LEU A 263 -9.69 -38.45 -6.19
N LYS A 264 -9.44 -39.68 -6.64
CA LYS A 264 -9.58 -40.87 -5.79
C LYS A 264 -8.53 -40.95 -4.67
N ASN A 265 -7.27 -40.60 -4.97
CA ASN A 265 -6.16 -40.81 -4.02
C ASN A 265 -5.76 -39.54 -3.28
N TYR A 266 -6.10 -38.37 -3.82
CA TYR A 266 -5.71 -37.06 -3.32
C TYR A 266 -6.88 -36.08 -3.19
N GLY A 267 -8.14 -36.53 -3.35
CA GLY A 267 -9.33 -35.67 -3.31
C GLY A 267 -9.45 -34.81 -2.05
N ALA A 268 -9.00 -35.29 -0.89
CA ALA A 268 -9.00 -34.50 0.35
C ALA A 268 -8.14 -33.22 0.28
N TYR A 269 -7.13 -33.21 -0.59
CA TYR A 269 -6.30 -32.03 -0.85
C TYR A 269 -6.87 -31.10 -1.92
N LEU A 270 -7.91 -31.56 -2.62
CA LEU A 270 -8.55 -30.87 -3.74
C LEU A 270 -9.86 -30.17 -3.36
N GLU A 271 -10.31 -30.37 -2.11
CA GLU A 271 -11.50 -29.72 -1.59
C GLU A 271 -11.25 -28.22 -1.37
N PRO A 272 -12.26 -27.34 -1.51
CA PRO A 272 -12.15 -25.92 -1.18
C PRO A 272 -11.48 -25.68 0.18
N GLY A 273 -10.44 -24.82 0.21
CA GLY A 273 -9.65 -24.54 1.41
C GLY A 273 -8.60 -25.59 1.77
N ALA A 274 -8.42 -26.64 0.95
CA ALA A 274 -7.36 -27.62 1.11
C ALA A 274 -6.11 -27.23 0.30
N GLY A 275 -4.96 -27.85 0.60
CA GLY A 275 -3.65 -27.40 0.09
C GLY A 275 -3.43 -27.42 -1.42
N TYR A 276 -4.31 -28.03 -2.22
CA TYR A 276 -4.25 -28.05 -3.69
C TYR A 276 -5.58 -27.66 -4.36
N ASP A 277 -6.49 -27.00 -3.63
CA ASP A 277 -7.80 -26.56 -4.14
C ASP A 277 -7.70 -25.59 -5.34
N ALA A 278 -6.63 -24.81 -5.37
CA ALA A 278 -6.26 -23.92 -6.47
C ALA A 278 -5.94 -24.66 -7.78
N THR A 279 -5.98 -25.99 -7.82
CA THR A 279 -5.82 -26.78 -9.04
C THR A 279 -7.14 -27.31 -9.61
N ILE A 280 -8.28 -27.02 -8.96
CA ILE A 280 -9.61 -27.53 -9.36
C ILE A 280 -10.52 -26.39 -9.79
N TYR A 281 -11.13 -26.57 -10.95
CA TYR A 281 -11.90 -25.56 -11.65
C TYR A 281 -13.18 -26.15 -12.22
N VAL A 282 -14.19 -25.32 -12.44
CA VAL A 282 -15.38 -25.69 -13.23
C VAL A 282 -15.06 -25.55 -14.72
N GLU A 283 -15.89 -26.06 -15.63
CA GLU A 283 -15.77 -25.80 -17.07
C GLU A 283 -16.04 -24.32 -17.38
N ASN A 284 -15.16 -23.69 -18.16
CA ASN A 284 -15.45 -22.36 -18.68
C ASN A 284 -16.53 -22.47 -19.76
N THR A 285 -17.78 -22.22 -19.39
CA THR A 285 -18.90 -22.22 -20.32
C THR A 285 -19.12 -20.85 -21.00
N ASN A 286 -18.55 -19.77 -20.45
CA ASN A 286 -18.70 -18.41 -20.96
C ASN A 286 -17.60 -18.05 -21.98
N ARG A 287 -17.61 -18.75 -23.13
CA ARG A 287 -16.57 -18.63 -24.17
C ARG A 287 -17.04 -17.97 -25.45
N ASP A 288 -18.35 -17.90 -25.67
CA ASP A 288 -18.97 -17.22 -26.81
C ASP A 288 -19.16 -15.73 -26.49
N ILE A 289 -18.03 -15.03 -26.40
CA ILE A 289 -17.99 -13.63 -26.03
C ILE A 289 -17.01 -12.86 -26.91
N ASP A 290 -17.48 -11.74 -27.46
CA ASP A 290 -16.67 -10.84 -28.26
C ASP A 290 -16.33 -9.57 -27.48
N PHE A 291 -15.39 -8.78 -27.99
CA PHE A 291 -14.93 -7.59 -27.26
C PHE A 291 -16.05 -6.55 -27.13
N GLU A 292 -16.98 -6.54 -28.06
CA GLU A 292 -18.18 -5.68 -28.08
C GLU A 292 -19.14 -5.94 -26.92
N ASP A 293 -18.99 -7.09 -26.25
CA ASP A 293 -19.70 -7.47 -25.04
C ASP A 293 -18.93 -7.09 -23.76
N VAL A 294 -17.68 -6.64 -23.86
CA VAL A 294 -16.91 -6.08 -22.74
C VAL A 294 -17.40 -4.66 -22.46
N GLY A 295 -17.59 -4.33 -21.18
CA GLY A 295 -18.13 -3.07 -20.68
C GLY A 295 -17.27 -1.82 -20.92
N ILE A 296 -16.75 -1.61 -22.12
CA ILE A 296 -15.99 -0.41 -22.50
C ILE A 296 -16.23 -0.05 -23.96
N TYR A 297 -16.60 1.20 -24.23
CA TYR A 297 -16.81 1.68 -25.59
C TYR A 297 -16.66 3.21 -25.70
N ALA A 298 -16.42 3.69 -26.92
CA ALA A 298 -16.28 5.11 -27.21
C ALA A 298 -17.60 5.70 -27.76
N ILE A 299 -17.85 6.96 -27.41
CA ILE A 299 -18.83 7.84 -28.04
C ILE A 299 -18.04 8.87 -28.83
N ALA A 300 -17.74 8.55 -30.09
CA ALA A 300 -16.76 9.27 -30.89
C ALA A 300 -17.13 10.75 -31.13
N ASP A 301 -18.41 11.07 -31.26
CA ASP A 301 -18.88 12.45 -31.46
C ASP A 301 -18.81 13.32 -30.20
N GLU A 302 -18.76 12.70 -29.02
CA GLU A 302 -18.52 13.37 -27.74
C GLU A 302 -17.05 13.27 -27.29
N ASN A 303 -16.19 12.58 -28.05
CA ASN A 303 -14.84 12.20 -27.63
C ASN A 303 -14.81 11.63 -26.19
N ALA A 304 -15.73 10.72 -25.90
CA ALA A 304 -15.94 10.17 -24.56
C ALA A 304 -15.78 8.65 -24.53
N VAL A 305 -15.31 8.12 -23.40
CA VAL A 305 -15.27 6.68 -23.11
C VAL A 305 -16.35 6.37 -22.07
N VAL A 306 -17.13 5.32 -22.29
CA VAL A 306 -18.04 4.75 -21.29
C VAL A 306 -17.45 3.44 -20.79
N VAL A 307 -17.43 3.27 -19.47
CA VAL A 307 -17.04 2.03 -18.80
C VAL A 307 -18.19 1.53 -17.94
N CYS A 308 -18.57 0.27 -18.11
CA CYS A 308 -19.61 -0.43 -17.38
C CYS A 308 -18.95 -1.47 -16.46
N LEU A 309 -19.34 -1.49 -15.20
CA LEU A 309 -18.71 -2.23 -14.09
C LEU A 309 -19.71 -3.20 -13.45
N ASP A 310 -19.19 -4.27 -12.85
CA ASP A 310 -19.99 -5.24 -12.09
C ASP A 310 -20.17 -4.85 -10.61
N VAL A 311 -19.38 -3.88 -10.13
CA VAL A 311 -19.51 -3.28 -8.80
C VAL A 311 -19.70 -1.77 -8.91
N ALA A 312 -20.38 -1.19 -7.92
CA ALA A 312 -20.56 0.26 -7.83
C ALA A 312 -19.31 0.92 -7.25
N TYR A 313 -19.01 2.11 -7.76
CA TYR A 313 -18.02 3.03 -7.18
C TYR A 313 -18.63 4.41 -7.03
N ASP A 314 -18.17 5.16 -6.04
CA ASP A 314 -18.56 6.55 -5.83
C ASP A 314 -17.45 7.47 -6.33
N PHE A 315 -17.34 7.66 -7.65
CA PHE A 315 -16.33 8.57 -8.23
C PHE A 315 -16.71 10.05 -8.16
N LEU A 316 -17.95 10.35 -7.80
CA LEU A 316 -18.43 11.70 -7.56
C LEU A 316 -19.03 11.81 -6.16
N LYS A 317 -18.82 12.96 -5.52
CA LYS A 317 -19.53 13.37 -4.31
C LYS A 317 -20.99 13.70 -4.63
N GLU A 318 -21.84 13.82 -3.61
CA GLU A 318 -23.24 14.23 -3.76
C GLU A 318 -23.41 15.58 -4.48
N ASP A 319 -22.42 16.48 -4.38
CA ASP A 319 -22.43 17.79 -5.05
C ASP A 319 -21.96 17.73 -6.52
N GLY A 320 -21.56 16.55 -7.01
CA GLY A 320 -21.08 16.31 -8.37
C GLY A 320 -19.60 16.62 -8.60
N SER A 321 -18.84 17.00 -7.57
CA SER A 321 -17.38 17.11 -7.64
C SER A 321 -16.71 15.72 -7.59
N LEU A 322 -15.44 15.63 -8.00
CA LEU A 322 -14.69 14.37 -8.00
C LEU A 322 -14.43 13.91 -6.56
N SER A 323 -14.70 12.64 -6.26
CA SER A 323 -14.27 12.02 -4.99
C SER A 323 -12.79 11.65 -5.05
N VAL A 324 -12.23 11.20 -3.91
CA VAL A 324 -10.88 10.60 -3.83
C VAL A 324 -10.75 9.39 -4.75
N TRP A 325 -11.85 8.68 -4.98
CA TRP A 325 -11.86 7.40 -5.68
C TRP A 325 -11.70 7.55 -7.19
N ALA A 326 -12.07 8.70 -7.75
CA ALA A 326 -11.91 8.97 -9.18
C ALA A 326 -10.43 8.87 -9.62
N PRO A 327 -9.48 9.64 -9.07
CA PRO A 327 -8.06 9.42 -9.35
C PRO A 327 -7.50 8.12 -8.75
N TYR A 328 -8.04 7.61 -7.64
CA TYR A 328 -7.51 6.38 -7.02
C TYR A 328 -7.68 5.14 -7.91
N TYR A 329 -8.92 4.83 -8.31
CA TYR A 329 -9.25 3.66 -9.11
C TYR A 329 -9.30 3.96 -10.60
N PHE A 330 -9.50 5.22 -10.97
CA PHE A 330 -9.87 5.59 -12.33
C PHE A 330 -9.09 6.80 -12.88
N SER A 331 -7.88 7.04 -12.35
CA SER A 331 -6.97 8.08 -12.85
C SER A 331 -6.67 7.92 -14.33
N SER A 332 -6.51 6.69 -14.83
CA SER A 332 -6.29 6.45 -16.26
C SER A 332 -6.84 5.09 -16.69
N LEU A 333 -7.01 4.96 -18.01
CA LEU A 333 -7.21 3.71 -18.72
C LEU A 333 -5.92 3.37 -19.46
N PRO A 334 -5.66 2.08 -19.74
CA PRO A 334 -4.41 1.67 -20.36
C PRO A 334 -4.35 2.31 -21.76
N LEU A 335 -3.18 2.80 -22.17
CA LEU A 335 -3.05 3.53 -23.42
C LEU A 335 -1.77 3.15 -24.18
N VAL A 336 -1.96 2.59 -25.37
CA VAL A 336 -0.89 2.32 -26.33
C VAL A 336 -1.15 3.04 -27.65
N LYS A 337 -0.08 3.49 -28.31
CA LYS A 337 -0.18 4.09 -29.64
C LYS A 337 -0.42 2.97 -30.67
N LYS A 338 -1.64 2.89 -31.20
CA LYS A 338 -2.13 1.77 -32.02
C LYS A 338 -1.19 1.32 -33.14
N ASP A 339 -0.75 2.23 -34.01
CA ASP A 339 0.13 1.91 -35.14
C ASP A 339 1.48 1.32 -34.67
N LEU A 340 2.05 1.90 -33.61
CA LEU A 340 3.29 1.44 -33.02
C LEU A 340 3.11 0.09 -32.31
N TYR A 341 2.05 -0.09 -31.52
CA TYR A 341 1.76 -1.34 -30.83
C TYR A 341 1.58 -2.50 -31.80
N GLU A 342 0.78 -2.32 -32.87
CA GLU A 342 0.62 -3.33 -33.92
C GLU A 342 1.96 -3.73 -34.56
N SER A 343 2.87 -2.76 -34.77
CA SER A 343 4.21 -3.05 -35.31
C SER A 343 5.13 -3.78 -34.31
N CYS A 344 4.82 -3.71 -33.02
CA CYS A 344 5.57 -4.33 -31.94
C CYS A 344 5.09 -5.75 -31.58
N LYS A 345 3.98 -6.23 -32.17
CA LYS A 345 3.45 -7.58 -31.91
C LYS A 345 4.42 -8.65 -32.42
N ILE A 346 4.68 -9.62 -31.55
CA ILE A 346 5.57 -10.77 -31.80
C ILE A 346 4.73 -12.04 -31.73
N ALA A 347 4.72 -12.77 -32.85
CA ALA A 347 4.02 -14.05 -32.95
C ALA A 347 4.63 -15.11 -32.02
N PRO A 348 3.83 -16.08 -31.56
CA PRO A 348 4.32 -17.16 -30.71
C PRO A 348 5.48 -17.92 -31.36
N ALA A 349 6.49 -18.27 -30.55
CA ALA A 349 7.53 -19.20 -30.98
C ALA A 349 6.96 -20.61 -31.24
N ALA A 350 7.68 -21.45 -31.97
CA ALA A 350 7.25 -22.82 -32.22
C ALA A 350 7.02 -23.58 -30.90
N GLY A 351 5.79 -24.07 -30.69
CA GLY A 351 5.38 -24.75 -29.45
C GLY A 351 4.79 -23.83 -28.37
N ALA A 352 4.72 -22.51 -28.60
CA ALA A 352 3.98 -21.57 -27.77
C ALA A 352 2.67 -21.15 -28.45
N THR A 353 1.70 -20.72 -27.65
CA THR A 353 0.39 -20.23 -28.12
C THR A 353 0.20 -18.73 -27.91
N LEU A 354 0.91 -18.15 -26.94
CA LEU A 354 0.76 -16.75 -26.55
C LEU A 354 1.60 -15.81 -27.41
N TRP A 355 0.99 -14.71 -27.83
CA TRP A 355 1.66 -13.57 -28.44
C TRP A 355 2.37 -12.74 -27.38
N THR A 356 3.39 -11.99 -27.80
CA THR A 356 4.08 -11.01 -26.95
C THR A 356 4.27 -9.70 -27.70
N SER A 357 4.76 -8.65 -27.04
CA SER A 357 5.04 -7.37 -27.67
C SER A 357 6.33 -6.77 -27.12
N ASN A 358 7.09 -6.07 -27.96
CA ASN A 358 8.24 -5.26 -27.54
C ASN A 358 7.92 -3.76 -27.48
N TYR A 359 6.64 -3.38 -27.44
CA TYR A 359 6.20 -2.00 -27.17
C TYR A 359 6.78 -1.54 -25.82
N ASN A 360 7.24 -0.28 -25.74
CA ASN A 360 7.87 0.30 -24.56
C ASN A 360 9.04 -0.55 -23.98
N SER A 361 9.95 -1.00 -24.84
CA SER A 361 11.19 -1.69 -24.42
C SER A 361 12.46 -1.09 -25.02
N SER A 362 12.30 -0.06 -25.85
CA SER A 362 13.38 0.67 -26.51
C SER A 362 12.92 2.08 -26.88
N LEU A 363 13.86 2.96 -27.18
CA LEU A 363 13.54 4.31 -27.69
C LEU A 363 12.64 4.27 -28.93
N ALA A 364 12.88 3.34 -29.87
CA ALA A 364 12.13 3.26 -31.11
C ALA A 364 10.70 2.71 -30.94
N THR A 365 10.45 2.00 -29.84
CA THR A 365 9.15 1.39 -29.52
C THR A 365 8.42 2.13 -28.41
N THR A 366 8.82 3.37 -28.11
CA THR A 366 8.20 4.21 -27.07
C THR A 366 7.34 5.30 -27.68
N ALA A 367 6.16 5.51 -27.12
CA ALA A 367 5.36 6.70 -27.31
C ALA A 367 5.05 7.31 -25.94
N SER A 368 4.92 8.63 -25.88
CA SER A 368 4.65 9.34 -24.63
C SER A 368 3.47 10.27 -24.80
N TRP A 369 2.63 10.38 -23.76
CA TRP A 369 1.52 11.33 -23.71
C TRP A 369 1.52 12.15 -22.41
N GLY A 370 2.58 12.01 -21.61
CA GLY A 370 2.87 12.71 -20.38
C GLY A 370 3.75 13.95 -20.51
N PRO A 371 4.12 14.58 -19.37
CA PRO A 371 4.95 15.78 -19.33
C PRO A 371 6.37 15.56 -19.86
N TYR A 372 6.89 14.33 -19.81
CA TYR A 372 8.18 13.97 -20.39
C TYR A 372 8.05 12.93 -21.49
N LYS A 373 9.11 12.82 -22.30
CA LYS A 373 9.29 11.78 -23.31
C LYS A 373 10.70 11.24 -23.30
N LEU A 374 10.85 9.99 -23.72
CA LEU A 374 12.14 9.33 -23.80
C LEU A 374 12.97 9.91 -24.96
N ALA A 375 14.18 10.38 -24.67
CA ALA A 375 15.12 10.95 -25.64
C ALA A 375 16.30 10.02 -25.91
N GLU A 376 16.80 9.33 -24.88
CA GLU A 376 17.92 8.38 -24.98
C GLU A 376 17.63 7.16 -24.11
N PHE A 377 18.03 5.97 -24.59
CA PHE A 377 17.98 4.73 -23.82
C PHE A 377 19.08 3.79 -24.30
N GLU A 378 19.92 3.35 -23.38
CA GLU A 378 20.88 2.28 -23.60
C GLU A 378 20.67 1.22 -22.51
N ALA A 379 20.18 0.05 -22.91
CA ALA A 379 19.85 -1.05 -22.01
C ALA A 379 21.03 -1.40 -21.09
N GLY A 380 20.76 -1.47 -19.79
CA GLY A 380 21.77 -1.76 -18.78
C GLY A 380 22.76 -0.62 -18.47
N SER A 381 22.59 0.56 -19.07
CA SER A 381 23.51 1.70 -18.95
C SER A 381 22.81 2.97 -18.44
N HIS A 382 21.93 3.59 -19.23
CA HIS A 382 21.30 4.87 -18.89
C HIS A 382 20.02 5.15 -19.69
N TYR A 383 19.24 6.12 -19.23
CA TYR A 383 18.17 6.76 -19.99
C TYR A 383 18.13 8.27 -19.76
N LYS A 384 17.62 8.99 -20.76
CA LYS A 384 17.34 10.44 -20.69
C LYS A 384 15.89 10.70 -21.06
N LEU A 385 15.17 11.38 -20.17
CA LEU A 385 13.84 11.93 -20.45
C LEU A 385 13.97 13.44 -20.62
N VAL A 386 13.19 14.00 -21.53
CA VAL A 386 13.12 15.45 -21.77
C VAL A 386 11.67 15.89 -21.83
N LYS A 387 11.43 17.20 -21.69
CA LYS A 387 10.09 17.77 -21.82
C LYS A 387 9.39 17.30 -23.10
N ASN A 388 8.14 16.86 -22.96
CA ASN A 388 7.25 16.58 -24.07
C ASN A 388 6.49 17.86 -24.47
N GLU A 389 6.94 18.55 -25.50
CA GLU A 389 6.31 19.81 -25.95
C GLU A 389 4.86 19.66 -26.42
N ASN A 390 4.39 18.43 -26.66
CA ASN A 390 3.00 18.16 -27.10
C ASN A 390 2.05 17.83 -25.95
N TRP A 391 2.50 17.80 -24.70
CA TRP A 391 1.64 17.52 -23.55
C TRP A 391 0.59 18.63 -23.35
N TYR A 392 -0.66 18.24 -23.15
CA TYR A 392 -1.80 19.17 -23.00
C TYR A 392 -1.67 20.06 -21.75
N GLY A 393 -1.00 19.58 -20.71
CA GLY A 393 -0.85 20.28 -19.43
C GLY A 393 -0.17 21.64 -19.54
N TRP A 394 0.67 21.89 -20.55
CA TRP A 394 1.30 23.21 -20.76
C TRP A 394 0.31 24.34 -21.04
N ASN A 395 -0.92 24.00 -21.44
CA ASN A 395 -1.97 24.98 -21.74
C ASN A 395 -2.94 25.19 -20.56
N LEU A 396 -2.71 24.54 -19.41
CA LEU A 396 -3.59 24.61 -18.24
C LEU A 396 -2.99 25.47 -17.14
N GLU A 397 -3.80 26.41 -16.62
CA GLU A 397 -3.39 27.29 -15.53
C GLU A 397 -2.96 26.49 -14.28
N GLN A 398 -3.56 25.31 -14.05
CA GLN A 398 -3.22 24.46 -12.89
C GLN A 398 -1.77 23.95 -12.91
N TYR A 399 -1.08 23.92 -14.06
CA TYR A 399 0.32 23.49 -14.16
C TYR A 399 1.28 24.66 -14.42
N LYS A 400 0.81 25.90 -14.31
CA LYS A 400 1.65 27.08 -14.47
C LYS A 400 2.80 27.07 -13.44
N ASN A 401 4.01 27.36 -13.92
CA ASN A 401 5.24 27.39 -13.11
C ASN A 401 5.58 26.07 -12.41
N GLN A 402 5.06 24.94 -12.90
CA GLN A 402 5.36 23.58 -12.48
C GLN A 402 6.21 22.85 -13.53
N TYR A 403 6.74 21.68 -13.18
CA TYR A 403 7.60 20.87 -14.06
C TYR A 403 8.83 21.63 -14.55
N ASN A 404 9.60 22.18 -13.61
CA ASN A 404 10.76 23.02 -13.91
C ASN A 404 12.05 22.22 -14.20
N ILE A 405 11.98 20.89 -14.17
CA ILE A 405 13.06 19.99 -14.57
C ILE A 405 13.06 19.84 -16.09
N THR A 406 14.16 20.20 -16.73
CA THR A 406 14.24 20.24 -18.21
C THR A 406 14.60 18.89 -18.81
N ALA A 407 15.35 18.08 -18.07
CA ALA A 407 15.66 16.71 -18.39
C ALA A 407 15.90 15.88 -17.13
N ILE A 408 15.58 14.60 -17.19
CA ILE A 408 15.90 13.61 -16.15
C ILE A 408 16.93 12.65 -16.75
N ASN A 409 18.14 12.66 -16.20
CA ASN A 409 19.24 11.80 -16.60
C ASN A 409 19.41 10.70 -15.54
N CYS A 410 19.14 9.45 -15.90
CA CYS A 410 19.33 8.33 -14.98
C CYS A 410 20.46 7.42 -15.47
N ARG A 411 21.35 7.03 -14.55
CA ARG A 411 22.47 6.12 -14.82
C ARG A 411 22.40 4.88 -13.93
N LYS A 412 22.82 3.74 -14.49
CA LYS A 412 23.02 2.54 -13.69
C LYS A 412 24.29 2.69 -12.84
N VAL A 413 24.12 2.66 -11.53
CA VAL A 413 25.20 2.61 -10.54
C VAL A 413 24.78 1.60 -9.48
N GLU A 414 25.51 0.49 -9.35
CA GLU A 414 25.16 -0.56 -8.37
C GLU A 414 25.71 -0.24 -6.99
N GLU A 415 26.97 0.22 -6.93
CA GLU A 415 27.71 0.43 -5.69
C GLU A 415 27.28 1.70 -4.95
N PHE A 416 26.78 1.55 -3.71
CA PHE A 416 26.39 2.67 -2.84
C PHE A 416 27.51 3.70 -2.69
N SER A 417 28.75 3.26 -2.46
CA SER A 417 29.92 4.15 -2.30
C SER A 417 30.14 5.06 -3.51
N THR A 418 29.85 4.57 -4.73
CA THR A 418 29.98 5.36 -5.96
C THR A 418 28.86 6.38 -6.08
N LYS A 419 27.62 5.99 -5.76
CA LYS A 419 26.47 6.92 -5.70
C LYS A 419 26.73 8.02 -4.68
N TRP A 420 27.15 7.64 -3.47
CA TRP A 420 27.41 8.56 -2.38
C TRP A 420 28.51 9.58 -2.73
N MET A 421 29.64 9.13 -3.29
CA MET A 421 30.68 10.04 -3.75
C MET A 421 30.23 10.95 -4.89
N GLY A 422 29.37 10.47 -5.79
CA GLY A 422 28.77 11.27 -6.85
C GLY A 422 27.78 12.32 -6.33
N PHE A 423 27.02 12.00 -5.28
CA PHE A 423 26.18 12.96 -4.58
C PHE A 423 27.02 14.04 -3.89
N LEU A 424 28.03 13.63 -3.12
CA LEU A 424 28.94 14.55 -2.41
C LEU A 424 29.74 15.47 -3.33
N ASN A 425 30.00 15.09 -4.58
CA ASN A 425 30.70 15.96 -5.54
C ASN A 425 29.75 16.73 -6.48
N GLY A 426 28.44 16.60 -6.29
CA GLY A 426 27.40 17.27 -7.09
C GLY A 426 27.14 16.70 -8.48
N THR A 427 27.61 15.47 -8.76
CA THR A 427 27.29 14.73 -10.00
C THR A 427 25.88 14.14 -9.98
N TYR A 428 25.40 13.72 -8.81
CA TYR A 428 24.05 13.20 -8.60
C TYR A 428 23.28 14.11 -7.66
N ASP A 429 21.98 14.23 -7.92
CA ASP A 429 21.09 15.17 -7.25
C ASP A 429 20.26 14.51 -6.14
N ASP A 430 20.38 13.19 -5.95
CA ASP A 430 19.78 12.43 -4.85
C ASP A 430 20.70 11.32 -4.34
N ALA A 431 20.42 10.87 -3.11
CA ALA A 431 21.05 9.71 -2.48
C ALA A 431 20.15 9.11 -1.39
N SER A 432 20.47 7.92 -0.89
CA SER A 432 19.80 7.31 0.25
C SER A 432 20.58 7.52 1.55
N LEU A 433 19.87 7.71 2.66
CA LEU A 433 20.42 7.54 4.00
C LEU A 433 20.53 6.04 4.30
N GLN A 434 21.72 5.57 4.67
CA GLN A 434 22.03 4.17 4.92
C GLN A 434 22.91 4.01 6.15
N THR A 435 23.11 2.78 6.60
CA THR A 435 23.94 2.46 7.78
C THR A 435 25.35 3.08 7.70
N GLU A 436 25.89 3.21 6.48
CA GLU A 436 27.23 3.70 6.19
C GLU A 436 27.41 5.22 6.36
N ASN A 437 26.35 6.01 6.21
CA ASN A 437 26.41 7.49 6.30
C ASN A 437 25.52 8.07 7.40
N VAL A 438 24.56 7.33 7.95
CA VAL A 438 23.58 7.85 8.91
C VAL A 438 24.21 8.52 10.13
N ALA A 439 25.29 7.96 10.68
CA ALA A 439 25.93 8.50 11.88
C ALA A 439 26.49 9.94 11.71
N GLU A 440 26.78 10.36 10.47
CA GLU A 440 27.32 11.69 10.17
C GLU A 440 26.29 12.67 9.60
N TYR A 441 25.17 12.17 9.06
CA TYR A 441 24.26 12.94 8.23
C TYR A 441 22.78 12.83 8.63
N LEU A 442 22.43 12.11 9.70
CA LEU A 442 21.03 11.97 10.15
C LEU A 442 20.34 13.34 10.34
N ASP A 443 21.04 14.30 10.95
CA ASP A 443 20.53 15.63 11.25
C ASP A 443 20.69 16.64 10.09
N SER A 444 21.05 16.18 8.90
CA SER A 444 21.21 17.05 7.73
C SER A 444 19.86 17.59 7.28
N LYS A 445 19.75 18.91 7.09
CA LYS A 445 18.56 19.56 6.50
C LYS A 445 18.23 19.15 5.06
N TYR A 446 19.10 18.35 4.44
CA TYR A 446 18.90 17.79 3.10
C TYR A 446 18.33 16.37 3.14
N VAL A 447 18.11 15.80 4.33
CA VAL A 447 17.48 14.48 4.51
C VAL A 447 15.99 14.68 4.73
N TYR A 448 15.20 13.94 3.97
CA TYR A 448 13.75 13.90 4.06
C TYR A 448 13.31 12.48 4.40
N PHE A 449 12.41 12.36 5.39
CA PHE A 449 11.90 11.09 5.88
C PHE A 449 10.50 10.84 5.38
N THR A 450 10.29 9.68 4.78
CA THR A 450 8.94 9.24 4.39
C THR A 450 8.12 8.82 5.61
N SER A 451 6.84 9.13 5.61
CA SER A 451 5.87 8.88 6.67
C SER A 451 4.54 8.29 6.19
N THR A 452 4.31 8.16 4.88
CA THR A 452 3.02 7.70 4.33
C THR A 452 2.95 6.18 4.08
N SER A 453 3.99 5.43 4.43
CA SER A 453 3.96 3.96 4.38
C SER A 453 3.14 3.40 5.54
N THR A 454 2.27 2.44 5.26
CA THR A 454 1.46 1.74 6.28
C THR A 454 2.21 0.63 7.00
N GLY A 455 3.48 0.38 6.64
CA GLY A 455 4.28 -0.68 7.22
C GLY A 455 4.47 -0.49 8.72
N THR A 456 4.05 -1.48 9.50
CA THR A 456 4.36 -1.61 10.93
C THR A 456 5.02 -2.95 11.18
N PHE A 457 6.22 -2.92 11.76
CA PHE A 457 7.04 -4.12 11.98
C PHE A 457 7.57 -4.17 13.41
N GLY A 458 7.82 -5.38 13.90
CA GLY A 458 8.33 -5.57 15.23
C GLY A 458 8.60 -7.04 15.56
N MET A 459 8.30 -7.41 16.80
CA MET A 459 8.59 -8.72 17.35
C MET A 459 7.28 -9.53 17.50
N GLN A 460 7.25 -10.75 16.97
CA GLN A 460 6.21 -11.73 17.27
C GLN A 460 6.72 -12.70 18.34
N LEU A 461 5.87 -13.00 19.31
CA LEU A 461 6.15 -13.91 20.42
C LEU A 461 5.24 -15.13 20.33
N PHE A 462 5.84 -16.29 20.10
CA PHE A 462 5.12 -17.56 20.08
C PHE A 462 4.61 -17.89 21.48
N SER A 463 3.35 -18.33 21.58
CA SER A 463 2.70 -18.50 22.89
C SER A 463 1.73 -19.68 22.95
N ASP A 464 1.79 -20.63 22.02
CA ASP A 464 0.96 -21.84 22.09
C ASP A 464 1.48 -22.74 23.23
N LEU A 465 0.76 -22.74 24.34
CA LEU A 465 1.12 -23.52 25.51
C LEU A 465 1.18 -25.02 25.22
N SER A 466 0.34 -25.52 24.31
CA SER A 466 0.30 -26.95 23.97
C SER A 466 1.61 -27.44 23.35
N VAL A 467 2.30 -26.54 22.64
CA VAL A 467 3.63 -26.77 22.06
C VAL A 467 4.73 -26.46 23.08
N LEU A 468 4.67 -25.29 23.73
CA LEU A 468 5.72 -24.83 24.63
C LEU A 468 5.95 -25.77 25.82
N LYS A 469 4.88 -26.31 26.43
CA LYS A 469 5.01 -27.16 27.63
C LYS A 469 5.65 -28.53 27.35
N GLU A 470 5.61 -28.99 26.10
CA GLU A 470 6.23 -30.24 25.66
C GLU A 470 7.64 -30.02 25.10
N SER A 471 8.07 -28.76 24.95
CA SER A 471 9.37 -28.40 24.41
C SER A 471 10.51 -28.69 25.41
N GLU A 472 11.68 -29.08 24.88
CA GLU A 472 12.90 -29.21 25.68
C GLU A 472 13.45 -27.85 26.16
N ASN A 473 12.95 -26.74 25.60
CA ASN A 473 13.41 -25.37 25.86
C ASN A 473 12.90 -24.79 27.19
N ASN A 474 12.03 -25.49 27.93
CA ASN A 474 11.55 -25.07 29.26
C ASN A 474 10.85 -23.68 29.25
N ASN A 475 10.18 -23.33 28.16
CA ASN A 475 9.79 -21.96 27.82
C ASN A 475 8.27 -21.70 27.83
N GLY A 476 7.50 -22.52 28.56
CA GLY A 476 6.06 -22.30 28.76
C GLY A 476 5.68 -20.97 29.43
N ILE A 477 6.65 -20.27 30.02
CA ILE A 477 6.47 -18.90 30.52
C ILE A 477 5.99 -17.93 29.42
N LEU A 478 6.32 -18.16 28.14
CA LEU A 478 5.84 -17.34 27.02
C LEU A 478 4.31 -17.37 26.84
N ALA A 479 3.64 -18.42 27.32
CA ALA A 479 2.18 -18.50 27.30
C ALA A 479 1.53 -17.53 28.32
N ILE A 480 2.29 -17.06 29.32
CA ILE A 480 1.81 -16.14 30.36
C ILE A 480 1.78 -14.71 29.80
N GLN A 481 0.61 -14.08 29.83
CA GLN A 481 0.41 -12.73 29.29
C GLN A 481 1.31 -11.71 29.98
N GLU A 482 1.44 -11.78 31.30
CA GLU A 482 2.24 -10.88 32.11
C GLU A 482 3.73 -10.94 31.71
N PHE A 483 4.24 -12.11 31.29
CA PHE A 483 5.62 -12.23 30.79
C PHE A 483 5.78 -11.47 29.48
N ARG A 484 4.87 -11.69 28.52
CA ARG A 484 4.91 -11.02 27.22
C ARG A 484 4.75 -9.51 27.36
N HIS A 485 3.82 -9.07 28.20
CA HIS A 485 3.58 -7.64 28.43
C HIS A 485 4.75 -6.98 29.17
N ALA A 486 5.36 -7.66 30.14
CA ALA A 486 6.61 -7.20 30.75
C ALA A 486 7.70 -7.02 29.70
N PHE A 487 7.88 -8.00 28.81
CA PHE A 487 8.88 -7.93 27.75
C PHE A 487 8.61 -6.77 26.78
N ASN A 488 7.35 -6.57 26.37
CA ASN A 488 6.93 -5.44 25.55
C ASN A 488 7.26 -4.09 26.21
N LEU A 489 6.90 -3.90 27.49
CA LEU A 489 7.13 -2.67 28.24
C LEU A 489 8.62 -2.40 28.55
N ALA A 490 9.50 -3.40 28.38
CA ALA A 490 10.93 -3.26 28.57
C ALA A 490 11.67 -2.74 27.32
N LEU A 491 10.97 -2.55 26.20
CA LEU A 491 11.55 -2.18 24.92
C LEU A 491 11.34 -0.68 24.63
N ASN A 492 12.42 0.11 24.68
CA ASN A 492 12.40 1.50 24.23
C ASN A 492 12.50 1.56 22.70
N ARG A 493 11.45 2.06 22.03
CA ARG A 493 11.37 2.06 20.56
C ARG A 493 12.41 2.97 19.92
N SER A 494 12.69 4.12 20.52
CA SER A 494 13.70 5.05 20.01
C SER A 494 15.11 4.46 20.11
N ASP A 495 15.43 3.80 21.24
CA ASP A 495 16.71 3.09 21.40
C ASP A 495 16.87 1.94 20.40
N ILE A 496 15.79 1.21 20.15
CA ILE A 496 15.73 0.14 19.13
C ILE A 496 15.98 0.70 17.73
N VAL A 497 15.32 1.79 17.35
CA VAL A 497 15.53 2.45 16.06
C VAL A 497 16.98 2.89 15.92
N GLU A 498 17.54 3.57 16.93
CA GLU A 498 18.92 4.05 16.91
C GLU A 498 19.95 2.91 16.76
N LYS A 499 19.75 1.80 17.48
CA LYS A 499 20.71 0.68 17.49
C LYS A 499 20.53 -0.31 16.34
N ILE A 500 19.30 -0.51 15.85
CA ILE A 500 18.97 -1.60 14.91
C ILE A 500 18.58 -1.07 13.52
N TRP A 501 17.89 0.06 13.43
CA TRP A 501 17.38 0.65 12.17
C TRP A 501 17.68 2.15 12.01
N PRO A 502 18.93 2.60 12.22
CA PRO A 502 19.23 4.03 12.18
C PRO A 502 18.97 4.61 10.78
N GLY A 503 18.09 5.62 10.72
CA GLY A 503 17.74 6.34 9.48
C GLY A 503 16.85 5.57 8.50
N SER A 504 16.40 4.37 8.86
CA SER A 504 15.61 3.48 8.00
C SER A 504 14.31 2.99 8.64
N ALA A 505 13.91 3.61 9.74
CA ALA A 505 12.64 3.36 10.40
C ALA A 505 12.35 4.48 11.42
N VAL A 506 11.09 4.62 11.84
CA VAL A 506 10.70 5.49 12.95
C VAL A 506 10.03 4.68 14.07
N PRO A 507 10.06 5.14 15.33
CA PRO A 507 9.37 4.47 16.43
C PRO A 507 7.90 4.22 16.13
N CYS A 508 7.41 3.01 16.40
CA CYS A 508 5.99 2.68 16.30
C CYS A 508 5.47 2.09 17.61
N PHE A 509 4.35 2.63 18.06
CA PHE A 509 3.72 2.28 19.33
C PHE A 509 2.42 1.50 19.15
N GLY A 510 1.74 1.67 18.01
CA GLY A 510 0.49 0.99 17.69
C GLY A 510 0.69 -0.22 16.78
N LEU A 511 -0.40 -0.94 16.54
CA LEU A 511 -0.49 -1.91 15.45
C LEU A 511 -0.64 -1.20 14.11
N LEU A 512 -1.36 -0.07 14.13
CA LEU A 512 -1.54 0.83 12.99
C LEU A 512 -0.72 2.11 13.18
N ASN A 513 0.04 2.54 12.17
CA ASN A 513 0.77 3.81 12.21
C ASN A 513 -0.10 4.99 11.72
N VAL A 514 0.49 6.17 11.56
CA VAL A 514 -0.20 7.40 11.13
C VAL A 514 -0.71 7.36 9.68
N ALA A 515 -0.21 6.44 8.84
CA ALA A 515 -0.59 6.35 7.43
C ALA A 515 -1.96 5.66 7.20
N TYR A 516 -2.64 5.23 8.26
CA TYR A 516 -3.97 4.63 8.16
C TYR A 516 -5.08 5.67 8.34
N TYR A 517 -5.90 5.85 7.31
CA TYR A 517 -7.03 6.77 7.26
C TYR A 517 -8.34 6.05 7.52
N TYR A 518 -9.10 6.52 8.51
CA TYR A 518 -10.46 6.06 8.73
C TYR A 518 -11.45 6.74 7.79
N ASP A 519 -11.11 7.95 7.31
CA ASP A 519 -11.90 8.73 6.36
C ASP A 519 -10.99 9.59 5.47
N ILE A 520 -10.50 9.00 4.39
CA ILE A 520 -9.65 9.69 3.42
C ILE A 520 -10.46 10.68 2.55
N GLU A 521 -11.74 10.43 2.29
CA GLU A 521 -12.59 11.27 1.43
C GLU A 521 -12.78 12.67 2.03
N ASN A 522 -13.00 12.71 3.35
CA ASN A 522 -13.23 13.95 4.08
C ASN A 522 -11.98 14.46 4.81
N SER A 523 -10.82 13.80 4.65
CA SER A 523 -9.57 14.21 5.30
C SER A 523 -9.21 15.70 5.16
N PRO A 524 -9.48 16.40 4.04
CA PRO A 524 -9.17 17.82 3.91
C PRO A 524 -9.96 18.74 4.85
N ASP A 525 -11.09 18.26 5.39
CA ASP A 525 -12.03 19.04 6.19
C ASP A 525 -12.05 18.61 7.67
N LEU A 526 -11.26 17.59 8.04
CA LEU A 526 -11.19 17.02 9.39
C LEU A 526 -9.97 17.55 10.16
N GLU A 527 -10.15 17.88 11.45
CA GLU A 527 -9.07 18.41 12.31
C GLU A 527 -7.92 17.42 12.53
N ASP A 528 -8.22 16.12 12.55
CA ASP A 528 -7.23 15.04 12.68
C ASP A 528 -6.71 14.53 11.32
N GLY A 529 -7.11 15.17 10.22
CA GLY A 529 -6.76 14.77 8.86
C GLY A 529 -7.33 13.40 8.45
N GLY A 530 -8.40 12.92 9.09
CA GLY A 530 -9.02 11.62 8.79
C GLY A 530 -8.14 10.42 9.12
N GLN A 531 -7.04 10.61 9.86
CA GLN A 531 -6.06 9.59 10.22
C GLN A 531 -6.41 8.97 11.57
N TYR A 532 -6.45 7.63 11.63
CA TYR A 532 -6.83 6.90 12.83
C TYR A 532 -5.96 7.29 14.04
N ARG A 533 -4.64 7.34 13.85
CA ARG A 533 -3.70 7.59 14.95
C ARG A 533 -3.80 9.01 15.52
N ASN A 534 -4.31 9.97 14.75
CA ASN A 534 -4.45 11.35 15.20
C ASN A 534 -5.67 11.56 16.11
N THR A 535 -6.64 10.63 16.06
CA THR A 535 -7.83 10.69 16.92
C THR A 535 -7.47 10.60 18.39
N THR A 536 -8.19 11.35 19.24
CA THR A 536 -8.05 11.25 20.71
C THR A 536 -8.24 9.80 21.17
N THR A 537 -9.25 9.11 20.65
CA THR A 537 -9.58 7.72 21.02
C THR A 537 -8.39 6.77 20.82
N ALA A 538 -7.71 6.84 19.66
CA ALA A 538 -6.56 5.99 19.37
C ALA A 538 -5.36 6.29 20.28
N LYS A 539 -5.11 7.58 20.59
CA LYS A 539 -4.02 8.00 21.50
C LYS A 539 -4.26 7.49 22.90
N GLU A 540 -5.47 7.65 23.43
CA GLU A 540 -5.84 7.18 24.77
C GLU A 540 -5.74 5.65 24.89
N GLY A 541 -6.16 4.90 23.87
CA GLY A 541 -6.01 3.44 23.83
C GLY A 541 -4.56 2.99 23.93
N ILE A 542 -3.67 3.63 23.18
CA ILE A 542 -2.24 3.37 23.26
C ILE A 542 -1.67 3.72 24.65
N LEU A 543 -2.03 4.87 25.20
CA LEU A 543 -1.55 5.28 26.53
C LEU A 543 -1.90 4.23 27.59
N ARG A 544 -3.15 3.74 27.59
CA ARG A 544 -3.58 2.64 28.47
C ARG A 544 -2.83 1.34 28.20
N ALA A 545 -2.53 1.02 26.94
CA ALA A 545 -1.78 -0.18 26.57
C ALA A 545 -0.34 -0.21 27.14
N TYR A 546 0.30 0.97 27.26
CA TYR A 546 1.65 1.13 27.82
C TYR A 546 1.68 1.51 29.30
N GLY A 547 0.55 1.37 30.00
CA GLY A 547 0.47 1.49 31.45
C GLY A 547 0.32 2.91 31.98
N TYR A 548 -0.07 3.87 31.15
CA TYR A 548 -0.53 5.17 31.64
C TYR A 548 -1.91 5.01 32.27
N THR A 549 -2.18 5.79 33.31
CA THR A 549 -3.48 5.84 33.99
C THR A 549 -4.05 7.24 33.94
N GLN A 550 -5.35 7.36 33.71
CA GLN A 550 -6.08 8.62 33.68
C GLN A 550 -6.82 8.85 35.00
N ASP A 551 -6.83 10.07 35.52
CA ASP A 551 -7.61 10.46 36.70
C ASP A 551 -9.04 10.95 36.35
N GLU A 552 -9.82 11.33 37.37
CA GLU A 552 -11.21 11.80 37.21
C GLU A 552 -11.32 13.12 36.41
N ASP A 553 -10.24 13.90 36.33
CA ASP A 553 -10.17 15.16 35.58
C ASP A 553 -9.68 14.94 34.13
N GLY A 554 -9.42 13.69 33.74
CA GLY A 554 -8.96 13.32 32.39
C GLY A 554 -7.45 13.43 32.20
N LEU A 555 -6.67 13.66 33.26
CA LEU A 555 -5.23 13.84 33.18
C LEU A 555 -4.49 12.51 33.34
N TRP A 556 -3.42 12.34 32.56
CA TRP A 556 -2.64 11.12 32.48
C TRP A 556 -1.41 11.13 33.40
N THR A 557 -1.07 9.94 33.88
CA THR A 557 0.10 9.66 34.73
C THR A 557 0.81 8.39 34.28
N SER A 558 2.14 8.41 34.27
CA SER A 558 2.99 7.23 34.06
C SER A 558 4.33 7.40 34.79
N GLY A 559 4.57 6.59 35.82
CA GLY A 559 5.74 6.73 36.67
C GLY A 559 5.80 8.11 37.35
N ASP A 560 6.87 8.86 37.05
CA ASP A 560 7.08 10.22 37.58
C ASP A 560 6.38 11.32 36.75
N LEU A 561 5.82 10.97 35.58
CA LEU A 561 5.05 11.90 34.74
C LEU A 561 3.62 11.98 35.29
N THR A 562 3.11 13.16 35.62
CA THR A 562 1.78 13.35 36.22
C THR A 562 1.10 14.61 35.70
N GLY A 563 -0.22 14.57 35.57
CA GLY A 563 -1.03 15.77 35.26
C GLY A 563 -0.91 16.23 33.81
N LEU A 564 -0.65 15.29 32.89
CA LEU A 564 -0.54 15.55 31.45
C LEU A 564 -1.91 15.48 30.80
N ASP A 565 -2.20 16.36 29.83
CA ASP A 565 -3.32 16.11 28.93
C ASP A 565 -3.00 14.96 27.94
N THR A 566 -3.97 14.56 27.11
CA THR A 566 -3.82 13.41 26.20
C THR A 566 -2.70 13.61 25.17
N GLU A 567 -2.52 14.83 24.64
CA GLU A 567 -1.48 15.11 23.64
C GLU A 567 -0.11 15.12 24.30
N GLU A 568 0.03 15.83 25.43
CA GLU A 568 1.26 15.85 26.23
C GLU A 568 1.67 14.43 26.65
N ALA A 569 0.71 13.60 27.06
CA ALA A 569 0.97 12.21 27.42
C ALA A 569 1.44 11.39 26.21
N TYR A 570 0.78 11.54 25.07
CA TYR A 570 1.12 10.82 23.84
C TYR A 570 2.52 11.20 23.33
N GLU A 571 2.89 12.48 23.37
CA GLU A 571 4.23 12.96 23.00
C GLU A 571 5.35 12.39 23.89
N THR A 572 5.05 12.05 25.15
CA THR A 572 6.02 11.42 26.06
C THR A 572 6.19 9.91 25.84
N LEU A 573 5.36 9.30 25.01
CA LEU A 573 5.32 7.86 24.84
C LEU A 573 6.59 7.35 24.17
N THR A 574 7.19 6.31 24.76
CA THR A 574 8.38 5.63 24.21
C THR A 574 8.17 4.12 24.02
N GLY A 575 6.99 3.62 24.41
CA GLY A 575 6.70 2.20 24.60
C GLY A 575 7.43 1.55 25.78
N TYR A 576 8.26 2.31 26.50
CA TYR A 576 9.10 1.84 27.60
C TYR A 576 8.54 2.26 28.96
N ASN A 577 8.20 1.28 29.78
CA ASN A 577 7.72 1.48 31.14
C ASN A 577 8.36 0.45 32.10
N PRO A 578 9.63 0.65 32.50
CA PRO A 578 10.41 -0.35 33.24
C PRO A 578 9.86 -0.64 34.63
N VAL A 579 9.11 0.31 35.22
CA VAL A 579 8.47 0.11 36.53
C VAL A 579 7.37 -0.93 36.40
N VAL A 580 6.41 -0.69 35.50
CA VAL A 580 5.30 -1.63 35.26
C VAL A 580 5.82 -2.94 34.67
N ALA A 581 6.85 -2.90 33.83
CA ALA A 581 7.47 -4.10 33.26
C ALA A 581 8.03 -5.03 34.37
N LYS A 582 8.73 -4.48 35.38
CA LYS A 582 9.24 -5.27 36.51
C LYS A 582 8.14 -5.78 37.43
N GLU A 583 7.02 -5.07 37.56
CA GLU A 583 5.84 -5.57 38.28
C GLU A 583 5.22 -6.76 37.55
N LYS A 584 4.99 -6.62 36.24
CA LYS A 584 4.44 -7.69 35.39
C LYS A 584 5.35 -8.91 35.33
N MET A 585 6.67 -8.74 35.30
CA MET A 585 7.61 -9.86 35.34
C MET A 585 7.49 -10.66 36.65
N LYS A 586 7.31 -9.97 37.79
CA LYS A 586 7.08 -10.65 39.08
C LYS A 586 5.77 -11.42 39.10
N ASP A 587 4.70 -10.82 38.56
CA ASP A 587 3.40 -11.49 38.42
C ASP A 587 3.54 -12.76 37.55
N ALA A 588 4.25 -12.66 36.43
CA ALA A 588 4.50 -13.79 35.53
C ALA A 588 5.26 -14.94 36.22
N ILE A 589 6.31 -14.62 36.97
CA ILE A 589 7.07 -15.60 37.75
C ILE A 589 6.19 -16.25 38.81
N ALA A 590 5.34 -15.47 39.50
CA ALA A 590 4.42 -16.01 40.49
C ALA A 590 3.40 -16.98 39.85
N ILE A 591 2.86 -16.65 38.67
CA ILE A 591 1.95 -17.51 37.91
C ILE A 591 2.66 -18.81 37.50
N LEU A 592 3.87 -18.70 36.96
CA LEU A 592 4.68 -19.86 36.54
C LEU A 592 4.94 -20.81 37.72
N LEU A 593 5.36 -20.27 38.86
CA LEU A 593 5.72 -21.06 40.04
C LEU A 593 4.50 -21.63 40.80
N ALA A 594 3.31 -21.06 40.59
CA ALA A 594 2.08 -21.59 41.17
C ALA A 594 1.64 -22.90 40.51
N ASP A 595 1.91 -23.09 39.22
CA ASP A 595 1.60 -24.31 38.48
C ASP A 595 2.69 -24.68 37.43
N PRO A 596 3.89 -25.07 37.89
CA PRO A 596 5.00 -25.33 36.99
C PRO A 596 4.74 -26.53 36.07
N GLU A 597 3.92 -27.50 36.49
CA GLU A 597 3.57 -28.67 35.67
C GLU A 597 2.68 -28.27 34.48
N TYR A 598 1.70 -27.38 34.70
CA TYR A 598 0.86 -26.86 33.63
C TYR A 598 1.66 -26.13 32.54
N TYR A 599 2.67 -25.37 32.95
CA TYR A 599 3.56 -24.63 32.04
C TYR A 599 4.77 -25.44 31.53
N GLY A 600 4.89 -26.73 31.89
CA GLY A 600 6.04 -27.55 31.48
C GLY A 600 7.38 -27.02 32.02
N TYR A 601 7.36 -26.34 33.16
CA TYR A 601 8.53 -25.69 33.76
C TYR A 601 9.29 -26.59 34.74
N ASP A 602 10.57 -26.79 34.46
CA ASP A 602 11.55 -27.46 35.30
C ASP A 602 12.55 -26.42 35.85
N ALA A 603 12.42 -26.10 37.13
CA ALA A 603 13.28 -25.13 37.81
C ALA A 603 14.78 -25.53 37.86
N THR A 604 15.13 -26.75 37.46
CA THR A 604 16.54 -27.19 37.37
C THR A 604 17.20 -26.85 36.04
N LYS A 605 16.42 -26.42 35.03
CA LYS A 605 16.90 -26.05 33.69
C LYS A 605 16.80 -24.54 33.48
N ASN A 606 17.61 -24.03 32.57
CA ASN A 606 17.41 -22.69 32.03
C ASN A 606 16.22 -22.71 31.06
N ILE A 607 15.64 -21.53 30.83
CA ILE A 607 14.64 -21.26 29.82
C ILE A 607 15.37 -20.85 28.54
N THR A 608 15.05 -21.47 27.40
CA THR A 608 15.62 -21.10 26.11
C THR A 608 14.54 -20.46 25.23
N LEU A 609 14.81 -19.26 24.74
CA LEU A 609 13.96 -18.57 23.77
C LEU A 609 14.71 -18.51 22.43
N VAL A 610 14.21 -19.20 21.42
CA VAL A 610 14.87 -19.24 20.11
C VAL A 610 14.40 -18.07 19.25
N TYR A 611 15.32 -17.18 18.88
CA TYR A 611 15.11 -16.12 17.90
C TYR A 611 15.39 -16.63 16.48
N GLY A 612 14.32 -16.75 15.68
CA GLY A 612 14.34 -17.23 14.31
C GLY A 612 14.56 -16.13 13.26
N SER A 613 15.39 -16.39 12.25
CA SER A 613 15.57 -15.49 11.11
C SER A 613 15.74 -16.23 9.78
N SER A 614 15.53 -15.53 8.68
CA SER A 614 15.72 -16.05 7.32
C SER A 614 17.17 -16.12 6.86
N SER A 615 18.07 -15.45 7.57
CA SER A 615 19.47 -15.32 7.18
C SER A 615 20.39 -15.15 8.37
N ASP A 616 21.60 -15.68 8.24
CA ASP A 616 22.63 -15.51 9.24
C ASP A 616 23.49 -14.27 8.93
N THR A 617 23.30 -13.20 9.70
CA THR A 617 24.09 -11.95 9.58
C THR A 617 24.44 -11.39 10.95
N ASP A 618 25.48 -10.55 11.00
CA ASP A 618 25.88 -9.85 12.24
C ASP A 618 24.75 -9.00 12.82
N LYS A 619 23.89 -8.41 11.95
CA LYS A 619 22.70 -7.66 12.37
C LYS A 619 21.71 -8.54 13.12
N GLN A 620 21.48 -9.79 12.67
CA GLN A 620 20.56 -10.70 13.37
C GLN A 620 21.14 -11.20 14.70
N ARG A 621 22.44 -11.51 14.75
CA ARG A 621 23.09 -11.89 16.02
C ARG A 621 23.05 -10.76 17.04
N PHE A 622 23.26 -9.51 16.59
CA PHE A 622 23.15 -8.34 17.45
C PHE A 622 21.75 -8.19 18.05
N ARG A 623 20.68 -8.43 17.27
CA ARG A 623 19.30 -8.43 17.77
C ARG A 623 19.09 -9.47 18.87
N ALA A 624 19.63 -10.68 18.71
CA ALA A 624 19.57 -11.71 19.75
C ALA A 624 20.22 -11.23 21.07
N SER A 625 21.43 -10.65 20.97
CA SER A 625 22.14 -10.10 22.14
C SER A 625 21.39 -8.94 22.78
N TYR A 626 20.79 -8.05 21.98
CA TYR A 626 19.98 -6.97 22.50
C TYR A 626 18.77 -7.48 23.30
N LEU A 627 18.08 -8.51 22.80
CA LEU A 627 16.95 -9.13 23.50
C LEU A 627 17.38 -9.86 24.78
N GLN A 628 18.56 -10.48 24.78
CA GLN A 628 19.16 -11.06 25.98
C GLN A 628 19.35 -9.99 27.07
N ASP A 629 20.00 -8.88 26.72
CA ASP A 629 20.28 -7.78 27.67
C ASP A 629 18.97 -7.23 28.28
N VAL A 630 17.91 -7.08 27.46
CA VAL A 630 16.59 -6.65 27.92
C VAL A 630 16.01 -7.64 28.94
N LEU A 631 16.07 -8.95 28.68
CA LEU A 631 15.53 -9.97 29.58
C LEU A 631 16.36 -10.11 30.87
N ASP A 632 17.68 -9.94 30.80
CA ASP A 632 18.56 -9.93 31.97
C ASP A 632 18.19 -8.77 32.90
N ASP A 633 18.02 -7.55 32.35
CA ASP A 633 17.62 -6.37 33.13
C ASP A 633 16.22 -6.51 33.76
N LEU A 634 15.32 -7.22 33.07
CA LEU A 634 13.95 -7.44 33.49
C LEU A 634 13.85 -8.47 34.61
N THR A 635 14.70 -9.50 34.58
CA THR A 635 14.74 -10.60 35.55
C THR A 635 15.73 -10.39 36.69
N ALA A 636 16.57 -9.36 36.64
CA ALA A 636 17.51 -9.02 37.70
C ALA A 636 16.83 -8.91 39.09
N GLY A 637 17.34 -9.65 40.07
CA GLY A 637 16.79 -9.72 41.43
C GLY A 637 15.53 -10.59 41.59
N THR A 638 15.19 -11.40 40.59
CA THR A 638 14.06 -12.36 40.62
C THR A 638 14.55 -13.80 40.62
N GLU A 639 13.64 -14.76 40.79
CA GLU A 639 13.92 -16.20 40.69
C GLU A 639 14.42 -16.65 39.31
N LEU A 640 14.26 -15.82 38.27
CA LEU A 640 14.72 -16.07 36.90
C LEU A 640 15.98 -15.27 36.51
N GLU A 641 16.62 -14.57 37.44
CA GLU A 641 17.91 -13.92 37.19
C GLU A 641 18.94 -14.96 36.68
N ASP A 642 19.60 -14.65 35.56
CA ASP A 642 20.55 -15.53 34.85
C ASP A 642 19.96 -16.89 34.40
N LYS A 643 18.62 -16.98 34.20
CA LYS A 643 17.93 -18.23 33.83
C LYS A 643 17.32 -18.25 32.45
N ILE A 644 17.34 -17.16 31.70
CA ILE A 644 16.77 -17.09 30.35
C ILE A 644 17.91 -16.92 29.34
N ASP A 645 17.99 -17.81 28.37
CA ASP A 645 18.96 -17.80 27.28
C ASP A 645 18.23 -17.50 25.95
N VAL A 646 18.59 -16.40 25.28
CA VAL A 646 18.15 -16.09 23.91
C VAL A 646 19.13 -16.70 22.92
N VAL A 647 18.65 -17.63 22.10
CA VAL A 647 19.47 -18.37 21.12
C VAL A 647 19.07 -17.96 19.71
N PHE A 648 20.04 -17.54 18.90
CA PHE A 648 19.82 -17.21 17.50
C PHE A 648 19.83 -18.47 16.61
N ASP A 649 18.83 -18.59 15.74
CA ASP A 649 18.75 -19.64 14.71
C ASP A 649 18.29 -19.07 13.36
N ALA A 650 19.03 -19.36 12.30
CA ALA A 650 18.68 -19.02 10.92
C ALA A 650 18.63 -20.25 9.99
N SER A 651 18.60 -21.45 10.56
CA SER A 651 18.62 -22.71 9.82
C SER A 651 17.38 -22.93 8.95
N ALA A 652 16.24 -22.31 9.30
CA ALA A 652 15.00 -22.36 8.54
C ALA A 652 15.07 -21.61 7.19
N GLY A 653 15.97 -20.63 7.05
CA GLY A 653 16.13 -19.87 5.81
C GLY A 653 14.80 -19.28 5.31
N ALA A 654 14.40 -19.60 4.08
CA ALA A 654 13.13 -19.13 3.51
C ALA A 654 11.88 -19.69 4.21
N GLN A 655 12.00 -20.72 5.06
CA GLN A 655 10.90 -21.33 5.83
C GLN A 655 10.79 -20.76 7.25
N TRP A 656 11.28 -19.54 7.47
CA TRP A 656 11.32 -18.91 8.78
C TRP A 656 9.92 -18.71 9.37
N ALA A 657 8.92 -18.41 8.54
CA ALA A 657 7.56 -18.13 9.00
C ALA A 657 6.89 -19.41 9.49
N GLU A 658 7.11 -20.52 8.79
CA GLU A 658 6.66 -21.85 9.16
C GLU A 658 7.32 -22.31 10.46
N ALA A 659 8.63 -22.07 10.61
CA ALA A 659 9.37 -22.39 11.85
C ALA A 659 8.89 -21.55 13.05
N PHE A 660 8.42 -20.32 12.84
CA PHE A 660 7.76 -19.55 13.90
C PHE A 660 6.37 -20.12 14.22
N ARG A 661 5.54 -20.35 13.20
CA ARG A 661 4.16 -20.86 13.38
C ARG A 661 4.11 -22.26 13.99
N SER A 662 5.13 -23.10 13.78
CA SER A 662 5.25 -24.42 14.43
C SER A 662 5.71 -24.35 15.89
N GLY A 663 6.26 -23.21 16.31
CA GLY A 663 6.93 -23.06 17.60
C GLY A 663 8.34 -23.64 17.64
N ASP A 664 8.97 -23.99 16.51
CA ASP A 664 10.40 -24.36 16.46
C ASP A 664 11.29 -23.17 16.84
N THR A 665 10.85 -21.96 16.49
CA THR A 665 11.38 -20.69 17.00
C THR A 665 10.29 -19.96 17.79
N GLN A 666 10.67 -19.16 18.80
CA GLN A 666 9.70 -18.48 19.66
C GLN A 666 9.67 -16.96 19.51
N ILE A 667 10.73 -16.39 18.94
CA ILE A 667 10.82 -14.96 18.68
C ILE A 667 11.01 -14.77 17.18
N GLY A 668 10.10 -14.03 16.55
CA GLY A 668 10.27 -13.51 15.19
C GLY A 668 10.51 -12.00 15.27
N PHE A 669 11.58 -11.48 14.66
CA PHE A 669 11.95 -10.05 14.78
C PHE A 669 12.07 -9.39 13.41
N GLY A 670 11.38 -8.26 13.22
CA GLY A 670 11.17 -7.61 11.92
C GLY A 670 9.93 -8.11 11.17
N TYR A 671 8.98 -8.73 11.86
CA TYR A 671 7.73 -9.23 11.30
C TYR A 671 6.67 -8.14 11.39
N GLY A 672 5.76 -8.07 10.44
CA GLY A 672 4.80 -6.97 10.41
C GLY A 672 3.84 -7.05 9.23
N PHE A 673 3.10 -5.96 9.07
CA PHE A 673 2.04 -5.83 8.09
C PHE A 673 2.12 -4.46 7.41
N SER A 674 1.65 -4.40 6.17
CA SER A 674 1.54 -3.18 5.38
C SER A 674 0.40 -3.35 4.38
N GLY A 675 -0.23 -2.25 3.99
CA GLY A 675 -1.32 -2.24 3.01
C GLY A 675 -2.60 -1.65 3.60
N ASN A 676 -3.66 -1.66 2.79
CA ASN A 676 -5.01 -1.24 3.16
C ASN A 676 -5.10 0.12 3.92
N ALA A 677 -4.37 1.12 3.42
CA ALA A 677 -4.21 2.43 4.08
C ALA A 677 -5.53 3.14 4.38
N PHE A 678 -6.60 2.85 3.63
CA PHE A 678 -7.88 3.53 3.72
C PHE A 678 -8.97 2.66 4.36
N ASN A 679 -8.59 1.58 5.07
CA ASN A 679 -9.51 0.78 5.88
C ASN A 679 -8.79 0.19 7.11
N PRO A 680 -8.57 0.99 8.17
CA PRO A 680 -7.94 0.54 9.41
C PRO A 680 -8.77 -0.50 10.19
N PHE A 681 -10.06 -0.62 9.92
CA PHE A 681 -10.98 -1.49 10.65
C PHE A 681 -10.80 -2.97 10.28
N ASP A 682 -10.34 -3.24 9.06
CA ASP A 682 -10.13 -4.59 8.53
C ASP A 682 -8.75 -5.14 8.89
N ILE A 683 -7.69 -4.32 8.79
CA ILE A 683 -6.31 -4.76 9.02
C ILE A 683 -6.05 -5.25 10.46
N ILE A 684 -6.86 -4.82 11.44
CA ILE A 684 -6.79 -5.35 12.82
C ILE A 684 -7.08 -6.86 12.87
N GLY A 685 -7.81 -7.40 11.88
CA GLY A 685 -8.11 -8.81 11.70
C GLY A 685 -6.84 -9.68 11.64
N ALA A 686 -5.77 -9.18 11.02
CA ALA A 686 -4.48 -9.87 10.96
C ALA A 686 -3.86 -10.13 12.35
N PHE A 687 -4.39 -9.52 13.40
CA PHE A 687 -3.97 -9.73 14.78
C PHE A 687 -5.03 -10.46 15.61
N VAL A 688 -6.31 -10.08 15.48
CA VAL A 688 -7.39 -10.57 16.36
C VAL A 688 -8.23 -11.71 15.77
N ASN A 689 -8.11 -11.98 14.48
CA ASN A 689 -8.84 -13.06 13.82
C ASN A 689 -7.93 -14.28 13.60
N PRO A 690 -8.10 -15.39 14.34
CA PRO A 690 -7.28 -16.60 14.14
C PRO A 690 -7.58 -17.33 12.83
N ASP A 691 -8.72 -17.03 12.19
CA ASP A 691 -9.11 -17.60 10.89
C ASP A 691 -8.45 -16.87 9.70
N ASP A 692 -7.75 -15.75 9.96
CA ASP A 692 -6.99 -15.02 8.95
C ASP A 692 -5.58 -15.63 8.79
N ASP A 693 -5.25 -16.06 7.58
CA ASP A 693 -3.94 -16.65 7.25
C ASP A 693 -2.76 -15.69 7.45
N LEU A 694 -3.00 -14.37 7.48
CA LEU A 694 -2.00 -13.37 7.84
C LEU A 694 -1.65 -13.41 9.32
N ASN A 695 -2.53 -13.93 10.18
CA ASN A 695 -2.30 -13.96 11.62
C ASN A 695 -1.16 -14.93 11.97
N TYR A 696 -0.08 -14.41 12.56
CA TYR A 696 1.04 -15.25 13.03
C TYR A 696 0.68 -16.10 14.25
N HIS A 697 -0.45 -15.83 14.89
CA HIS A 697 -0.89 -16.41 16.16
C HIS A 697 -2.24 -17.11 16.02
N MET A 698 -2.43 -17.92 14.97
CA MET A 698 -3.69 -18.65 14.70
C MET A 698 -4.15 -19.55 15.86
N TYR A 699 -3.26 -19.93 16.77
CA TYR A 699 -3.59 -20.67 18.00
C TYR A 699 -4.22 -19.79 19.11
N TRP A 700 -4.22 -18.47 18.96
CA TRP A 700 -4.85 -17.54 19.89
C TRP A 700 -6.36 -17.51 19.64
N ASP A 701 -7.08 -18.36 20.35
CA ASP A 701 -8.54 -18.46 20.24
C ASP A 701 -9.25 -17.22 20.82
N THR A 702 -9.40 -16.19 19.99
CA THR A 702 -10.11 -14.95 20.33
C THR A 702 -11.63 -15.13 20.38
N SER A 703 -12.16 -16.24 19.84
CA SER A 703 -13.58 -16.61 19.95
C SER A 703 -13.97 -16.95 21.40
N ALA A 704 -12.98 -17.37 22.21
CA ALA A 704 -13.16 -17.72 23.62
C ALA A 704 -12.90 -16.56 24.60
N ILE A 705 -12.46 -15.39 24.13
CA ILE A 705 -12.08 -14.26 24.99
C ILE A 705 -13.24 -13.26 25.06
N PRO A 706 -13.96 -13.14 26.18
CA PRO A 706 -15.02 -12.15 26.31
C PRO A 706 -14.44 -10.74 26.47
N MET A 707 -15.01 -9.79 25.74
CA MET A 707 -14.76 -8.36 25.89
C MET A 707 -16.08 -7.65 26.11
N THR A 708 -16.12 -6.80 27.15
CA THR A 708 -17.30 -6.01 27.52
C THR A 708 -17.06 -4.54 27.20
N MET A 709 -18.00 -3.91 26.49
CA MET A 709 -17.97 -2.48 26.20
C MET A 709 -19.35 -1.86 26.38
N THR A 710 -19.41 -0.62 26.86
CA THR A 710 -20.62 0.18 26.89
C THR A 710 -20.69 0.99 25.59
N MET A 711 -21.71 0.74 24.78
CA MET A 711 -21.88 1.41 23.50
C MET A 711 -22.38 2.85 23.71
N PRO A 712 -21.87 3.83 22.94
CA PRO A 712 -22.42 5.16 22.91
C PRO A 712 -23.92 5.20 22.60
N GLU A 713 -24.61 6.26 23.02
CA GLU A 713 -25.98 6.51 22.59
C GLU A 713 -25.99 6.96 21.12
N GLY A 714 -26.98 6.54 20.33
CA GLY A 714 -27.05 6.86 18.91
C GLY A 714 -28.17 6.14 18.16
N ASP A 715 -28.18 6.27 16.84
CA ASP A 715 -29.12 5.60 15.94
C ASP A 715 -28.39 4.51 15.14
N TYR A 716 -28.10 3.40 15.81
CA TYR A 716 -27.46 2.20 15.26
C TYR A 716 -27.74 1.02 16.20
N ASP A 717 -27.50 -0.22 15.74
CA ASP A 717 -27.81 -1.40 16.54
C ASP A 717 -26.92 -1.52 17.80
N GLY A 718 -27.54 -1.81 18.95
CA GLY A 718 -26.83 -1.95 20.23
C GLY A 718 -26.46 -0.62 20.91
N ALA A 719 -26.92 0.52 20.40
CA ALA A 719 -26.67 1.83 21.01
C ALA A 719 -27.13 1.90 22.49
N GLY A 720 -26.29 2.49 23.36
CA GLY A 720 -26.53 2.62 24.79
C GLY A 720 -26.44 1.32 25.61
N GLU A 721 -26.22 0.17 24.98
CA GLU A 721 -26.16 -1.12 25.67
C GLU A 721 -24.76 -1.42 26.24
N GLU A 722 -24.71 -2.15 27.36
CA GLU A 722 -23.49 -2.82 27.80
C GLU A 722 -23.45 -4.22 27.17
N ILE A 723 -22.54 -4.42 26.23
CA ILE A 723 -22.47 -5.62 25.42
C ILE A 723 -21.25 -6.44 25.82
N THR A 724 -21.42 -7.75 25.98
CA THR A 724 -20.33 -8.70 26.17
C THR A 724 -20.40 -9.76 25.07
N MET A 725 -19.34 -9.85 24.28
CA MET A 725 -19.14 -10.90 23.28
C MET A 725 -17.66 -11.18 23.06
N SER A 726 -17.33 -12.17 22.24
CA SER A 726 -15.94 -12.52 22.00
C SER A 726 -15.20 -11.43 21.23
N VAL A 727 -13.88 -11.36 21.41
CA VAL A 727 -13.00 -10.45 20.64
C VAL A 727 -13.18 -10.65 19.14
N GLN A 728 -13.27 -11.91 18.70
CA GLN A 728 -13.51 -12.24 17.30
C GLN A 728 -14.87 -11.72 16.80
N ASN A 729 -15.93 -11.85 17.60
CA ASN A 729 -17.26 -11.37 17.22
C ASN A 729 -17.28 -9.83 17.12
N TRP A 730 -16.56 -9.11 17.98
CA TRP A 730 -16.40 -7.66 17.88
C TRP A 730 -15.77 -7.23 16.54
N PHE A 731 -14.70 -7.92 16.11
CA PHE A 731 -14.06 -7.68 14.81
C PHE A 731 -15.02 -7.92 13.64
N TYR A 732 -15.78 -9.01 13.67
CA TYR A 732 -16.72 -9.31 12.59
C TYR A 732 -17.91 -8.34 12.55
N CYS A 733 -18.44 -7.90 13.69
CA CYS A 733 -19.49 -6.86 13.70
C CYS A 733 -18.97 -5.51 13.17
N LEU A 734 -17.74 -5.12 13.53
CA LEU A 734 -17.08 -3.89 13.08
C LEU A 734 -16.94 -3.80 11.54
N ASN A 735 -16.89 -4.95 10.88
CA ASN A 735 -16.69 -5.08 9.44
C ASN A 735 -17.91 -5.63 8.68
N ASN A 736 -19.10 -5.73 9.31
CA ASN A 736 -20.33 -6.31 8.73
C ASN A 736 -20.18 -7.77 8.26
N LEU A 737 -19.27 -8.52 8.86
CA LEU A 737 -19.00 -9.92 8.54
C LEU A 737 -19.70 -10.88 9.50
N ALA A 738 -20.32 -10.38 10.57
CA ALA A 738 -20.85 -11.23 11.64
C ALA A 738 -21.91 -12.23 11.15
N GLU A 739 -22.83 -11.83 10.27
CA GLU A 739 -23.83 -12.74 9.72
C GLU A 739 -23.22 -13.77 8.76
N SER A 740 -22.34 -13.35 7.85
CA SER A 740 -21.69 -14.26 6.88
C SER A 740 -20.78 -15.28 7.56
N GLU A 741 -20.09 -14.86 8.62
CA GLU A 741 -19.19 -15.68 9.43
C GLU A 741 -19.90 -16.40 10.59
N ASN A 742 -21.24 -16.48 10.54
CA ASN A 742 -22.08 -17.24 11.48
C ASN A 742 -21.82 -16.92 12.97
N GLN A 743 -21.58 -15.65 13.28
CA GLN A 743 -21.29 -15.22 14.64
C GLN A 743 -22.53 -15.19 15.53
N PRO A 744 -22.39 -15.42 16.86
CA PRO A 744 -23.52 -15.42 17.80
C PRO A 744 -24.28 -14.08 17.88
N VAL A 745 -23.54 -12.97 17.76
CA VAL A 745 -24.08 -11.62 17.71
C VAL A 745 -23.84 -11.06 16.32
N VAL A 746 -24.85 -10.45 15.70
CA VAL A 746 -24.85 -10.07 14.27
C VAL A 746 -25.14 -8.58 14.07
N TYR A 747 -24.53 -7.72 14.89
CA TYR A 747 -24.64 -6.28 14.69
C TYR A 747 -23.88 -5.84 13.46
N ASN A 748 -24.46 -4.88 12.71
CA ASN A 748 -23.82 -4.26 11.56
C ASN A 748 -23.24 -2.90 11.95
N TRP A 749 -21.91 -2.82 12.08
CA TRP A 749 -21.19 -1.60 12.43
C TRP A 749 -20.12 -1.22 11.39
N GLY A 750 -20.27 -1.71 10.16
CA GLY A 750 -19.44 -1.33 9.03
C GLY A 750 -19.66 0.12 8.59
N ALA A 751 -19.00 0.49 7.50
CA ALA A 751 -19.07 1.85 6.97
C ALA A 751 -20.51 2.17 6.52
N GLY A 752 -21.08 3.23 7.10
CA GLY A 752 -22.45 3.66 6.83
C GLY A 752 -23.51 3.10 7.79
N ASP A 753 -23.23 2.02 8.52
CA ASP A 753 -24.20 1.38 9.43
C ASP A 753 -24.06 1.84 10.89
N ALA A 754 -22.88 2.32 11.28
CA ALA A 754 -22.65 2.94 12.59
C ALA A 754 -21.87 4.25 12.47
N PRO A 755 -22.06 5.21 13.39
CA PRO A 755 -21.24 6.42 13.47
C PRO A 755 -19.76 6.08 13.57
N VAL A 756 -18.91 6.86 12.89
CA VAL A 756 -17.47 6.59 12.80
C VAL A 756 -16.80 6.57 14.16
N GLU A 757 -17.25 7.38 15.11
CA GLU A 757 -16.75 7.46 16.48
C GLU A 757 -16.95 6.14 17.24
N VAL A 758 -18.07 5.45 16.99
CA VAL A 758 -18.35 4.13 17.56
C VAL A 758 -17.37 3.10 16.99
N ARG A 759 -17.11 3.17 15.68
CA ARG A 759 -16.18 2.27 14.99
C ARG A 759 -14.75 2.48 15.47
N LEU A 760 -14.32 3.73 15.62
CA LEU A 760 -13.01 4.12 16.16
C LEU A 760 -12.81 3.65 17.61
N MET A 761 -13.86 3.75 18.43
CA MET A 761 -13.86 3.22 19.80
C MET A 761 -13.64 1.71 19.83
N ILE A 762 -14.37 0.94 19.00
CA ILE A 762 -14.20 -0.52 18.91
C ILE A 762 -12.79 -0.86 18.43
N LEU A 763 -12.32 -0.23 17.35
CA LEU A 763 -10.97 -0.44 16.82
C LEU A 763 -9.89 -0.17 17.88
N SER A 764 -10.01 0.94 18.61
CA SER A 764 -9.07 1.28 19.69
C SER A 764 -9.10 0.27 20.84
N ALA A 765 -10.26 -0.29 21.18
CA ALA A 765 -10.36 -1.31 22.22
C ALA A 765 -9.69 -2.63 21.78
N LEU A 766 -9.90 -3.04 20.52
CA LEU A 766 -9.24 -4.21 19.94
C LEU A 766 -7.72 -4.02 19.86
N GLU A 767 -7.25 -2.85 19.43
CA GLU A 767 -5.82 -2.51 19.41
C GLU A 767 -5.22 -2.51 20.82
N GLU A 768 -5.86 -1.84 21.78
CA GLU A 768 -5.41 -1.78 23.17
C GLU A 768 -5.27 -3.18 23.79
N LEU A 769 -6.29 -4.04 23.60
CA LEU A 769 -6.25 -5.42 24.05
C LEU A 769 -5.06 -6.17 23.45
N THR A 770 -4.88 -6.06 22.14
CA THR A 770 -3.85 -6.81 21.41
C THR A 770 -2.44 -6.40 21.82
N ILE A 771 -2.20 -5.10 22.01
CA ILE A 771 -0.92 -4.60 22.52
C ILE A 771 -0.65 -5.13 23.94
N LYS A 772 -1.67 -5.17 24.82
CA LYS A 772 -1.56 -5.75 26.17
C LYS A 772 -1.34 -7.26 26.17
N GLU A 773 -1.89 -7.97 25.19
CA GLU A 773 -1.63 -9.40 24.98
C GLU A 773 -0.19 -9.68 24.53
N SER A 774 0.43 -8.71 23.86
CA SER A 774 1.86 -8.69 23.50
C SER A 774 2.33 -9.94 22.75
N ARG A 775 1.45 -10.57 21.95
CA ARG A 775 1.86 -11.58 20.97
C ARG A 775 2.56 -10.93 19.78
N SER A 776 1.97 -9.83 19.32
CA SER A 776 2.56 -8.94 18.32
C SER A 776 3.01 -7.65 19.00
N VAL A 777 4.32 -7.42 19.04
CA VAL A 777 4.96 -6.27 19.65
C VAL A 777 5.53 -5.39 18.55
N MET A 778 4.75 -4.42 18.07
CA MET A 778 5.23 -3.49 17.04
C MET A 778 6.29 -2.55 17.62
N LEU A 779 7.35 -2.33 16.85
CA LEU A 779 8.54 -1.59 17.26
C LEU A 779 8.82 -0.40 16.34
N ILE A 780 8.60 -0.59 15.04
CA ILE A 780 8.94 0.38 14.01
C ILE A 780 7.80 0.56 13.02
N ALA A 781 7.70 1.76 12.47
CA ALA A 781 6.97 2.04 11.27
C ALA A 781 7.98 2.18 10.14
N ASP A 782 7.58 1.74 8.96
CA ASP A 782 8.37 1.86 7.75
C ASP A 782 8.57 3.35 7.43
N GLY A 783 9.82 3.69 7.17
CA GLY A 783 10.24 5.07 6.94
C GLY A 783 11.69 5.08 6.47
N GLY A 784 12.05 6.00 5.58
CA GLY A 784 13.39 6.05 5.01
C GLY A 784 13.87 7.47 4.81
N GLY A 785 15.07 7.77 5.28
CA GLY A 785 15.76 9.00 4.94
C GLY A 785 16.28 8.97 3.51
N SER A 786 15.95 9.99 2.73
CA SER A 786 16.52 10.20 1.40
C SER A 786 17.05 11.63 1.29
N PHE A 787 18.15 11.80 0.56
CA PHE A 787 18.73 13.10 0.31
C PHE A 787 18.16 13.71 -0.97
N LEU A 788 17.84 15.00 -0.91
CA LEU A 788 17.73 15.85 -2.08
C LEU A 788 18.91 16.83 -2.09
N GLY A 789 19.65 16.86 -3.20
CA GLY A 789 20.85 17.67 -3.35
C GLY A 789 20.53 19.17 -3.32
N ALA A 790 21.48 19.98 -2.85
CA ALA A 790 21.29 21.42 -2.66
C ALA A 790 20.95 22.21 -3.94
N LYS A 791 21.03 21.56 -5.10
CA LYS A 791 20.56 22.04 -6.40
C LYS A 791 19.04 22.25 -6.43
N PHE A 792 18.30 21.46 -5.66
CA PHE A 792 16.84 21.42 -5.62
C PHE A 792 16.32 21.57 -4.18
N ALA A 793 15.02 21.83 -4.08
CA ALA A 793 14.27 21.75 -2.84
C ALA A 793 12.92 21.10 -3.10
N TYR A 794 12.43 20.32 -2.14
CA TYR A 794 11.06 19.84 -2.19
C TYR A 794 10.07 20.97 -1.93
N PHE A 795 8.89 20.83 -2.52
CA PHE A 795 7.84 21.81 -2.36
C PHE A 795 7.21 21.78 -0.96
N SER A 796 7.15 20.59 -0.35
CA SER A 796 6.79 20.38 1.06
C SER A 796 7.92 19.66 1.78
N GLU A 797 8.13 19.97 3.05
CA GLU A 797 9.05 19.22 3.92
C GLU A 797 8.36 17.98 4.52
N ASP A 798 7.03 18.02 4.63
CA ASP A 798 6.20 16.89 5.02
C ASP A 798 5.74 16.09 3.80
N GLU A 799 5.79 14.76 3.90
CA GLU A 799 5.31 13.86 2.86
C GLU A 799 3.78 13.83 2.84
N HIS A 800 3.19 14.10 1.67
CA HIS A 800 1.75 14.03 1.47
C HIS A 800 1.34 12.71 0.81
N THR A 801 0.32 12.03 1.33
CA THR A 801 -0.14 10.69 0.90
C THR A 801 -0.27 10.51 -0.62
N PHE A 802 -0.81 11.49 -1.34
CA PHE A 802 -0.97 11.41 -2.81
C PHE A 802 0.11 12.12 -3.63
N MET A 803 0.88 13.03 -3.02
CA MET A 803 1.78 13.93 -3.75
C MET A 803 3.26 13.68 -3.40
N GLY A 804 3.54 12.86 -2.39
CA GLY A 804 4.83 12.77 -1.73
C GLY A 804 5.29 14.16 -1.29
N PHE A 805 6.56 14.48 -1.54
CA PHE A 805 7.12 15.82 -1.38
C PHE A 805 6.85 16.77 -2.58
N GLY A 806 5.89 16.41 -3.44
CA GLY A 806 5.46 17.15 -4.63
C GLY A 806 5.97 16.61 -5.98
N GLY A 807 6.94 15.68 -5.93
CA GLY A 807 7.51 15.01 -7.11
C GLY A 807 8.10 15.98 -8.16
N MET A 808 8.28 15.51 -9.39
CA MET A 808 8.81 16.33 -10.49
C MET A 808 7.89 17.49 -10.88
N ARG A 809 6.59 17.38 -10.55
CA ARG A 809 5.59 18.43 -10.80
C ARG A 809 5.93 19.68 -10.00
N TYR A 810 6.22 19.53 -8.71
CA TYR A 810 6.43 20.66 -7.80
C TYR A 810 7.91 20.92 -7.42
N MET A 811 8.84 20.05 -7.82
CA MET A 811 10.27 20.21 -7.52
C MET A 811 10.78 21.63 -7.83
N GLU A 812 11.38 22.28 -6.81
CA GLU A 812 11.91 23.62 -6.92
C GLU A 812 13.38 23.59 -7.34
N VAL A 813 13.75 24.46 -8.28
CA VAL A 813 15.14 24.60 -8.74
C VAL A 813 15.81 25.75 -8.00
N VAL A 814 16.76 25.43 -7.11
CA VAL A 814 17.53 26.43 -6.36
C VAL A 814 18.67 26.98 -7.21
N TYR A 815 19.36 26.10 -7.94
CA TYR A 815 20.46 26.43 -8.85
C TYR A 815 20.16 25.93 -10.26
N THR A 816 20.25 26.82 -11.26
CA THR A 816 20.36 26.39 -12.66
C THR A 816 21.62 25.56 -12.88
N ASP A 817 21.72 24.80 -13.98
CA ASP A 817 22.89 23.94 -14.24
C ASP A 817 24.23 24.71 -14.20
N ALA A 818 24.24 25.95 -14.69
CA ALA A 818 25.42 26.81 -14.66
C ALA A 818 25.76 27.29 -13.24
N GLU A 819 24.75 27.75 -12.49
CA GLU A 819 24.95 28.18 -11.10
C GLU A 819 25.37 27.01 -10.20
N TRP A 820 24.86 25.81 -10.46
CA TRP A 820 25.24 24.60 -9.73
C TRP A 820 26.70 24.24 -9.97
N ALA A 821 27.14 24.25 -11.24
CA ALA A 821 28.54 24.00 -11.58
C ALA A 821 29.48 25.02 -10.88
N ASP A 822 29.10 26.30 -10.84
CA ASP A 822 29.85 27.33 -10.13
C ASP A 822 29.86 27.10 -8.61
N PHE A 823 28.72 26.71 -8.02
CA PHE A 823 28.61 26.39 -6.59
C PHE A 823 29.47 25.19 -6.18
N VAL A 824 29.41 24.10 -6.95
CA VAL A 824 30.24 22.89 -6.73
C VAL A 824 31.72 23.23 -6.85
N ALA A 825 32.11 24.00 -7.87
CA ALA A 825 33.49 24.43 -8.06
C ALA A 825 33.99 25.33 -6.92
N ALA A 826 33.15 26.22 -6.40
CA ALA A 826 33.47 27.07 -5.25
C ALA A 826 33.70 26.26 -3.97
N ASN A 827 33.12 25.07 -3.86
CA ASN A 827 33.32 24.10 -2.78
C ASN A 827 34.38 23.04 -3.12
N ASN A 828 35.27 23.30 -4.09
CA ASN A 828 36.34 22.37 -4.51
C ASN A 828 35.85 20.99 -4.98
N ASN A 829 34.61 20.90 -5.49
CA ASN A 829 33.95 19.64 -5.88
C ASN A 829 33.76 18.66 -4.71
N ASP A 830 33.58 19.17 -3.49
CA ASP A 830 33.27 18.39 -2.30
C ASP A 830 32.25 19.14 -1.42
N LEU A 831 31.04 18.62 -1.39
CA LEU A 831 29.89 19.15 -0.66
C LEU A 831 29.67 18.45 0.68
N SER A 832 30.62 17.62 1.16
CA SER A 832 30.49 16.92 2.45
C SER A 832 30.21 17.88 3.61
N ALA A 833 30.83 19.06 3.62
CA ALA A 833 30.58 20.08 4.65
C ALA A 833 29.23 20.78 4.48
N GLU A 834 28.73 20.91 3.25
CA GLU A 834 27.39 21.46 2.98
C GLU A 834 26.32 20.51 3.49
N TYR A 835 26.43 19.23 3.13
CA TYR A 835 25.45 18.22 3.48
C TYR A 835 25.50 17.78 4.95
N LYS A 836 26.45 18.27 5.76
CA LYS A 836 26.45 18.08 7.22
C LYS A 836 25.72 19.18 7.99
N LYS A 837 25.19 20.19 7.30
CA LYS A 837 24.49 21.29 7.98
C LYS A 837 23.12 20.80 8.45
N ALA A 838 22.87 20.97 9.75
CA ALA A 838 21.54 20.92 10.33
C ALA A 838 20.81 22.26 10.12
N GLU A 839 19.50 22.26 10.38
CA GLU A 839 18.66 23.46 10.37
C GLU A 839 19.05 24.52 11.40
#